data_AF-A0A971AZM6-F1
#
_entry.id   AF-A0A971AZM6-F1
#
_cell.length_a   1.000
_cell.length_b   1.000
_cell.length_c   1.000
_cell.angle_alpha   90.00
_cell.angle_beta   90.00
_cell.angle_gamma   90.00
#
_symmetry.space_group_name_H-M   'P 1'
#
loop_
_entity.id
_entity.type
_entity.pdbx_description
1 polymer ?
#
loop_
_entity_poly.entity_id
_entity_poly.type
_entity_poly.pdbx_seq_one_letter_code
_entity_poly.pdbx_strand_id
1 'polypeptide(L)'
;MEHLKRKNISMKMMFCGGIIFGIIVFLCIYGFRIVDVTYDEWLWNGEDLSQHYSGWLSYRSSAWRFPLGLCDTLIDGQLISVMYTDSIPWLAVIFKAFSAILPSTFQYLGLYGLMCFALQGGFAFLIMYKLTDNAIYSVVSGSILFFTAPLFQRMFTHTALASNWIILASFTLWIFHKDFRSIKTSTILWCGIFALSVGIHMYYLPMVGALMFFRYLQDAIENKKYWSRLACVISAVLSAVLALYVLGGFYGGAQFDQSGLGSYSMNWNSLFNSSNIGRILPALPLAQADQYEGIAYLGLGGILALVIGLAALIVNYIKNHNGICSNRIGALCGTLCAFALLVFAASPKVTFGSHVLFTIPLPDIIIKVWNVFRSSGRAAWPVMYAIIIIGMVLIWKNFKQFVAILLSAACLCIQIYDFSAYIGRKHMEFFSPTAQSVQLTPTDVWTSLLSDVSNIQFMSDASAPLVVSYNSKTVYALVRYAMDNDVNLSNFHIGRKSTDSINEKRNSAFNDIFNGNPSDDTIYVFDKMYLDKRIFDNLNIYQMDDMFIGVTKPIDKSLTSKVKEVEYGELYSFSSKLPNAIGAKYENNALVVSSGETASLQSIWLGNGKYKITVKGEALKSSTLKATDESINIVVDSIADKEMIFIIEIDKEGEDVTLQLQTTEANCIISDITVSSAVKEYESLAA
;
A
#
# COMPACT_ATOMS: atom_id res chain seq x y z
N MET A 1 -11.62 -28.93 -52.79
CA MET A 1 -11.24 -28.03 -51.68
C MET A 1 -11.07 -28.87 -50.42
N GLU A 2 -10.24 -29.90 -50.48
CA GLU A 2 -8.80 -29.83 -50.14
C GLU A 2 -8.55 -29.46 -48.68
N HIS A 3 -8.39 -30.54 -47.89
CA HIS A 3 -7.33 -30.72 -46.90
C HIS A 3 -6.33 -29.56 -46.77
N LEU A 4 -6.75 -28.48 -46.11
CA LEU A 4 -5.84 -27.67 -45.32
C LEU A 4 -5.39 -28.55 -44.15
N LYS A 5 -4.21 -29.15 -44.29
CA LYS A 5 -3.42 -29.70 -43.18
C LYS A 5 -3.45 -28.66 -42.06
N ARG A 6 -4.28 -28.86 -41.02
CA ARG A 6 -4.25 -28.04 -39.81
C ARG A 6 -2.82 -28.15 -39.29
N LYS A 7 -2.01 -27.08 -39.42
CA LYS A 7 -0.72 -27.00 -38.72
C LYS A 7 -1.05 -27.19 -37.23
N ASN A 8 -0.60 -28.29 -36.64
CA ASN A 8 -0.73 -28.51 -35.20
C ASN A 8 0.05 -27.40 -34.50
N ILE A 9 -0.68 -26.44 -33.93
CA ILE A 9 -0.07 -25.37 -33.14
C ILE A 9 0.53 -26.01 -31.88
N SER A 10 1.79 -25.73 -31.58
CA SER A 10 2.43 -26.28 -30.38
C SER A 10 2.06 -25.47 -29.14
N MET A 11 2.14 -26.09 -27.96
CA MET A 11 1.99 -25.39 -26.67
C MET A 11 2.93 -24.17 -26.57
N LYS A 12 4.16 -24.30 -27.11
CA LYS A 12 5.14 -23.22 -27.15
C LYS A 12 4.64 -22.03 -27.99
N MET A 13 4.09 -22.31 -29.18
CA MET A 13 3.53 -21.25 -30.03
C MET A 13 2.37 -20.54 -29.34
N MET A 14 1.53 -21.27 -28.60
CA MET A 14 0.42 -20.67 -27.87
C MET A 14 0.90 -19.75 -26.73
N PHE A 15 1.89 -20.21 -25.97
CA PHE A 15 2.51 -19.38 -24.92
C PHE A 15 3.17 -18.12 -25.51
N CYS A 16 3.94 -18.24 -26.59
CA CYS A 16 4.54 -17.10 -27.28
C CYS A 16 3.50 -16.14 -27.87
N GLY A 17 2.40 -16.67 -28.42
CA GLY A 17 1.28 -15.86 -28.91
C GLY A 17 0.62 -15.04 -27.80
N GLY A 18 0.44 -15.65 -26.63
CA GLY A 18 -0.04 -14.96 -25.42
C GLY A 18 0.92 -13.88 -24.91
N ILE A 19 2.24 -14.14 -24.96
CA ILE A 19 3.28 -13.13 -24.65
C ILE A 19 3.14 -11.91 -25.56
N ILE A 20 3.09 -12.13 -26.87
CA ILE A 20 2.99 -11.04 -27.85
C ILE A 20 1.70 -10.25 -27.64
N PHE A 21 0.58 -10.95 -27.40
CA PHE A 21 -0.69 -10.31 -27.05
C PHE A 21 -0.58 -9.43 -25.81
N GLY A 22 0.01 -9.93 -24.73
CA GLY A 22 0.22 -9.17 -23.50
C GLY A 22 1.10 -7.93 -23.70
N ILE A 23 2.20 -8.06 -24.45
CA ILE A 23 3.08 -6.95 -24.81
C ILE A 23 2.31 -5.87 -25.58
N ILE A 24 1.54 -6.25 -26.60
CA ILE A 24 0.74 -5.31 -27.39
C ILE A 24 -0.25 -4.57 -26.49
N VAL A 25 -1.00 -5.30 -25.65
CA VAL A 25 -1.96 -4.66 -24.74
C VAL A 25 -1.27 -3.71 -23.76
N PHE A 26 -0.14 -4.10 -23.18
CA PHE A 26 0.63 -3.21 -22.30
C PHE A 26 1.02 -1.91 -23.01
N LEU A 27 1.60 -2.01 -24.21
CA LEU A 27 2.06 -0.84 -24.98
C LEU A 27 0.89 0.05 -25.41
N CYS A 28 -0.27 -0.53 -25.74
CA CYS A 28 -1.48 0.24 -26.01
C CYS A 28 -1.99 1.00 -24.77
N ILE A 29 -1.82 0.45 -23.57
CA ILE A 29 -2.33 1.07 -22.33
C ILE A 29 -1.33 2.08 -21.77
N TYR A 30 -0.06 1.73 -21.65
CA TYR A 30 0.92 2.54 -20.92
C TYR A 30 1.97 3.24 -21.80
N GLY A 31 2.05 2.85 -23.08
CA GLY A 31 2.98 3.44 -24.04
C GLY A 31 4.40 2.91 -23.94
N PHE A 32 5.26 3.43 -24.82
CA PHE A 32 6.67 3.02 -24.93
C PHE A 32 7.58 3.79 -23.98
N ARG A 33 7.22 5.02 -23.61
CA ARG A 33 8.09 5.91 -22.82
C ARG A 33 8.46 5.30 -21.47
N ILE A 34 7.50 4.71 -20.77
CA ILE A 34 7.76 4.12 -19.45
C ILE A 34 8.66 2.86 -19.49
N VAL A 35 8.88 2.28 -20.67
CA VAL A 35 9.80 1.15 -20.86
C VAL A 35 11.25 1.62 -21.00
N ASP A 36 11.46 2.89 -21.34
CA ASP A 36 12.77 3.51 -21.32
C ASP A 36 13.30 3.55 -19.88
N VAL A 37 14.38 2.83 -19.64
CA VAL A 37 14.99 2.70 -18.32
C VAL A 37 15.57 4.01 -17.80
N THR A 38 15.77 5.02 -18.66
CA THR A 38 16.28 6.35 -18.29
C THR A 38 15.17 7.36 -18.06
N TYR A 39 13.91 7.00 -18.35
CA TYR A 39 12.74 7.84 -18.11
C TYR A 39 12.08 7.48 -16.78
N ASP A 40 12.37 8.24 -15.73
CA ASP A 40 11.90 8.04 -14.35
C ASP A 40 10.89 9.09 -13.87
N GLU A 41 10.64 10.16 -14.63
CA GLU A 41 9.74 11.26 -14.22
C GLU A 41 8.34 10.78 -13.82
N TRP A 42 7.82 9.74 -14.48
CA TRP A 42 6.51 9.14 -14.20
C TRP A 42 6.45 8.39 -12.88
N LEU A 43 7.60 8.08 -12.27
CA LEU A 43 7.71 7.41 -10.97
C LEU A 43 7.60 8.41 -9.79
N TRP A 44 7.82 9.70 -10.05
CA TRP A 44 7.86 10.76 -9.04
C TRP A 44 6.50 11.44 -8.80
N ASN A 45 5.42 10.64 -8.74
CA ASN A 45 4.04 11.11 -8.60
C ASN A 45 3.61 11.52 -7.19
N GLY A 46 4.47 11.32 -6.18
CA GLY A 46 4.16 11.67 -4.80
C GLY A 46 3.25 10.65 -4.09
N GLU A 47 3.14 9.44 -4.64
CA GLU A 47 2.40 8.31 -4.09
C GLU A 47 3.34 7.08 -3.94
N ASP A 48 2.77 5.89 -3.75
CA ASP A 48 3.51 4.62 -3.53
C ASP A 48 4.56 4.33 -4.60
N LEU A 49 4.33 4.74 -5.86
CA LEU A 49 5.29 4.52 -6.93
C LEU A 49 6.62 5.25 -6.69
N SER A 50 6.56 6.47 -6.12
CA SER A 50 7.74 7.23 -5.69
C SER A 50 8.45 6.52 -4.54
N GLN A 51 7.70 5.90 -3.62
CA GLN A 51 8.26 5.08 -2.55
C GLN A 51 9.04 3.90 -3.13
N HIS A 52 8.45 3.14 -4.05
CA HIS A 52 9.09 1.97 -4.67
C HIS A 52 10.37 2.36 -5.40
N TYR A 53 10.35 3.46 -6.15
CA TYR A 53 11.53 3.89 -6.87
C TYR A 53 12.64 4.40 -5.95
N SER A 54 12.29 5.17 -4.92
CA SER A 54 13.24 5.62 -3.89
C SER A 54 13.91 4.43 -3.19
N GLY A 55 13.13 3.39 -2.87
CA GLY A 55 13.66 2.15 -2.29
C GLY A 55 14.70 1.46 -3.19
N TRP A 56 14.46 1.42 -4.50
CA TRP A 56 15.43 0.93 -5.47
C TRP A 56 16.69 1.81 -5.52
N LEU A 57 16.55 3.13 -5.58
CA LEU A 57 17.69 4.05 -5.64
C LEU A 57 18.60 3.91 -4.41
N SER A 58 18.03 3.94 -3.20
CA SER A 58 18.79 3.68 -1.97
C SER A 58 19.44 2.29 -2.00
N TYR A 59 18.70 1.24 -2.36
CA TYR A 59 19.28 -0.10 -2.42
C TYR A 59 20.43 -0.19 -3.43
N ARG A 60 20.34 0.49 -4.58
CA ARG A 60 21.40 0.53 -5.60
C ARG A 60 22.64 1.26 -5.09
N SER A 61 22.48 2.36 -4.37
CA SER A 61 23.60 3.16 -3.84
C SER A 61 24.30 2.52 -2.64
N SER A 62 23.61 1.65 -1.89
CA SER A 62 24.20 1.01 -0.72
C SER A 62 25.29 -0.01 -1.08
N ALA A 63 26.28 -0.18 -0.19
CA ALA A 63 27.27 -1.25 -0.32
C ALA A 63 26.63 -2.65 -0.32
N TRP A 64 27.27 -3.62 -0.98
CA TRP A 64 26.85 -5.02 -0.89
C TRP A 64 27.02 -5.56 0.52
N ARG A 65 25.99 -6.26 1.01
CA ARG A 65 25.94 -6.87 2.35
C ARG A 65 25.22 -8.20 2.27
N PHE A 66 25.41 -9.03 3.29
CA PHE A 66 24.60 -10.22 3.48
C PHE A 66 23.76 -10.10 4.75
N PRO A 67 22.44 -10.41 4.72
CA PRO A 67 21.61 -10.76 3.56
C PRO A 67 21.62 -9.77 2.38
N LEU A 68 21.46 -10.29 1.16
CA LEU A 68 21.65 -9.56 -0.11
C LEU A 68 20.68 -8.40 -0.30
N GLY A 69 19.48 -8.48 0.29
CA GLY A 69 18.47 -7.44 0.16
C GLY A 69 18.66 -6.24 1.10
N LEU A 70 19.71 -6.19 1.91
CA LEU A 70 19.89 -5.12 2.91
C LEU A 70 20.53 -3.85 2.33
N CYS A 71 20.07 -2.70 2.82
CA CYS A 71 20.60 -1.37 2.56
C CYS A 71 20.46 -0.48 3.79
N ASP A 72 21.29 0.56 3.88
CA ASP A 72 21.35 1.52 4.99
C ASP A 72 21.32 2.99 4.55
N THR A 73 21.13 3.23 3.26
CA THR A 73 21.08 4.56 2.63
C THR A 73 19.67 5.12 2.54
N LEU A 74 18.66 4.41 3.06
CA LEU A 74 17.26 4.85 2.99
C LEU A 74 16.83 5.60 4.26
N ILE A 75 17.23 5.11 5.42
CA ILE A 75 17.02 5.77 6.71
C ILE A 75 18.35 5.68 7.44
N ASP A 76 18.90 6.84 7.77
CA ASP A 76 20.19 6.94 8.44
C ASP A 76 20.21 6.11 9.74
N GLY A 77 21.29 5.35 9.94
CA GLY A 77 21.47 4.47 11.10
C GLY A 77 20.60 3.22 11.14
N GLN A 78 19.84 2.88 10.09
CA GLN A 78 19.04 1.66 10.04
C GLN A 78 19.40 0.75 8.86
N LEU A 79 19.48 -0.55 9.15
CA LEU A 79 19.63 -1.57 8.11
C LEU A 79 18.26 -2.13 7.72
N ILE A 80 17.82 -1.80 6.50
CA ILE A 80 16.49 -2.10 5.98
C ILE A 80 16.59 -3.05 4.79
N SER A 81 15.69 -4.04 4.74
CA SER A 81 15.56 -4.88 3.55
C SER A 81 14.76 -4.17 2.47
N VAL A 82 15.25 -4.23 1.23
CA VAL A 82 14.56 -3.80 0.01
C VAL A 82 13.17 -4.45 -0.14
N MET A 83 12.93 -5.59 0.53
CA MET A 83 11.61 -6.23 0.61
C MET A 83 10.51 -5.32 1.19
N TYR A 84 10.85 -4.34 2.02
CA TYR A 84 9.89 -3.46 2.67
C TYR A 84 9.62 -2.16 1.92
N THR A 85 10.21 -2.04 0.73
CA THR A 85 10.03 -0.89 -0.15
C THR A 85 9.22 -1.22 -1.38
N ASP A 86 8.67 -2.44 -1.49
CA ASP A 86 7.94 -2.95 -2.66
C ASP A 86 8.70 -2.82 -4.01
N SER A 87 10.04 -2.69 -3.96
CA SER A 87 10.93 -2.54 -5.11
C SER A 87 11.19 -3.82 -5.89
N ILE A 88 10.39 -4.89 -5.75
CA ILE A 88 10.58 -6.19 -6.43
C ILE A 88 12.00 -6.76 -6.19
N PRO A 89 12.28 -7.26 -4.98
CA PRO A 89 13.62 -7.61 -4.50
C PRO A 89 14.50 -8.44 -5.44
N TRP A 90 13.95 -9.42 -6.15
CA TRP A 90 14.75 -10.23 -7.08
C TRP A 90 15.28 -9.41 -8.25
N LEU A 91 14.48 -8.49 -8.78
CA LEU A 91 14.96 -7.59 -9.83
C LEU A 91 15.94 -6.58 -9.25
N ALA A 92 15.67 -6.02 -8.07
CA ALA A 92 16.59 -5.12 -7.40
C ALA A 92 17.99 -5.76 -7.23
N VAL A 93 18.07 -6.97 -6.68
CA VAL A 93 19.33 -7.70 -6.51
C VAL A 93 20.03 -7.95 -7.85
N ILE A 94 19.28 -8.40 -8.87
CA ILE A 94 19.83 -8.65 -10.22
C ILE A 94 20.41 -7.35 -10.80
N PHE A 95 19.64 -6.27 -10.84
CA PHE A 95 20.09 -5.01 -11.44
C PHE A 95 21.17 -4.31 -10.63
N LYS A 96 21.18 -4.44 -9.30
CA LYS A 96 22.30 -3.95 -8.48
C LYS A 96 23.60 -4.66 -8.85
N ALA A 97 23.57 -5.94 -9.21
CA ALA A 97 24.77 -6.67 -9.65
C ALA A 97 25.36 -6.13 -10.95
N PHE A 98 24.56 -5.42 -11.76
CA PHE A 98 24.97 -4.75 -12.99
C PHE A 98 25.12 -3.24 -12.84
N SER A 99 25.04 -2.68 -11.63
CA SER A 99 24.97 -1.22 -11.40
C SER A 99 26.09 -0.42 -12.06
N ALA A 100 27.29 -1.01 -12.19
CA ALA A 100 28.47 -0.40 -12.81
C ALA A 100 28.37 -0.14 -14.32
N ILE A 101 27.47 -0.84 -15.03
CA ILE A 101 27.24 -0.65 -16.47
C ILE A 101 25.86 -0.04 -16.79
N LEU A 102 25.01 0.10 -15.77
CA LEU A 102 23.70 0.73 -15.92
C LEU A 102 23.85 2.26 -15.90
N PRO A 103 23.00 3.01 -16.63
CA PRO A 103 23.02 4.47 -16.60
C PRO A 103 22.80 5.03 -15.18
N SER A 104 23.17 6.29 -14.95
CA SER A 104 22.95 6.98 -13.66
C SER A 104 21.47 6.90 -13.27
N THR A 105 20.59 7.37 -14.14
CA THR A 105 19.14 7.14 -14.04
C THR A 105 18.80 5.75 -14.59
N PHE A 106 18.32 4.86 -13.72
CA PHE A 106 17.87 3.54 -14.13
C PHE A 106 16.60 3.13 -13.37
N GLN A 107 15.55 2.80 -14.11
CA GLN A 107 14.33 2.18 -13.61
C GLN A 107 13.98 0.91 -14.39
N TYR A 108 13.50 -0.12 -13.70
CA TYR A 108 13.03 -1.37 -14.31
C TYR A 108 11.53 -1.61 -14.11
N LEU A 109 10.81 -0.69 -13.47
CA LEU A 109 9.40 -0.86 -13.15
C LEU A 109 8.55 -0.95 -14.41
N GLY A 110 8.87 -0.19 -15.47
CA GLY A 110 8.20 -0.31 -16.76
C GLY A 110 8.47 -1.63 -17.48
N LEU A 111 9.73 -2.07 -17.52
CA LEU A 111 10.12 -3.39 -18.07
C LEU A 111 9.43 -4.53 -17.31
N TYR A 112 9.32 -4.41 -16.00
CA TYR A 112 8.61 -5.38 -15.18
C TYR A 112 7.11 -5.39 -15.44
N GLY A 113 6.48 -4.21 -15.60
CA GLY A 113 5.08 -4.12 -15.99
C GLY A 113 4.80 -4.82 -17.32
N LEU A 114 5.66 -4.59 -18.31
CA LEU A 114 5.63 -5.27 -19.60
C LEU A 114 5.75 -6.80 -19.44
N MET A 115 6.70 -7.26 -18.62
CA MET A 115 6.88 -8.68 -18.30
C MET A 115 5.63 -9.29 -17.66
N CYS A 116 5.00 -8.59 -16.70
CA CYS A 116 3.78 -9.08 -16.06
C CYS A 116 2.65 -9.30 -17.07
N PHE A 117 2.45 -8.36 -17.99
CA PHE A 117 1.44 -8.47 -19.04
C PHE A 117 1.78 -9.59 -20.04
N ALA A 118 3.04 -9.68 -20.46
CA ALA A 118 3.53 -10.76 -21.32
C ALA A 118 3.26 -12.15 -20.71
N LEU A 119 3.67 -12.35 -19.45
CA LEU A 119 3.50 -13.63 -18.76
C LEU A 119 2.03 -13.93 -18.45
N GLN A 120 1.22 -12.91 -18.12
CA GLN A 120 -0.22 -13.06 -17.93
C GLN A 120 -0.86 -13.64 -19.20
N GLY A 121 -0.58 -13.06 -20.37
CA GLY A 121 -1.10 -13.53 -21.64
C GLY A 121 -0.56 -14.92 -22.00
N GLY A 122 0.74 -15.14 -21.81
CA GLY A 122 1.40 -16.41 -22.08
C GLY A 122 0.77 -17.58 -21.31
N PHE A 123 0.67 -17.46 -19.98
CA PHE A 123 0.06 -18.51 -19.16
C PHE A 123 -1.45 -18.66 -19.42
N ALA A 124 -2.17 -17.56 -19.65
CA ALA A 124 -3.60 -17.63 -19.94
C ALA A 124 -3.92 -18.44 -21.20
N PHE A 125 -3.20 -18.17 -22.28
CA PHE A 125 -3.39 -18.88 -23.55
C PHE A 125 -2.94 -20.34 -23.44
N LEU A 126 -1.83 -20.58 -22.73
CA LEU A 126 -1.29 -21.92 -22.48
C LEU A 126 -2.28 -22.81 -21.69
N ILE A 127 -2.89 -22.27 -20.63
CA ILE A 127 -3.90 -22.95 -19.82
C ILE A 127 -5.09 -23.34 -20.68
N MET A 128 -5.67 -22.39 -21.42
CA MET A 128 -6.86 -22.66 -22.23
C MET A 128 -6.58 -23.65 -23.35
N TYR A 129 -5.40 -23.61 -23.94
CA TYR A 129 -5.02 -24.56 -24.97
C TYR A 129 -4.82 -25.98 -24.43
N LYS A 130 -4.23 -26.12 -23.24
CA LYS A 130 -4.14 -27.43 -22.57
C LYS A 130 -5.51 -28.03 -22.27
N LEU A 131 -6.49 -27.19 -21.93
CA LEU A 131 -7.83 -27.64 -21.53
C LEU A 131 -8.79 -27.88 -22.70
N THR A 132 -8.51 -27.30 -23.88
CA THR A 132 -9.45 -27.31 -25.01
C THR A 132 -8.90 -27.90 -26.30
N ASP A 133 -7.57 -27.99 -26.44
CA ASP A 133 -6.88 -28.46 -27.65
C ASP A 133 -7.32 -27.72 -28.94
N ASN A 134 -7.76 -26.46 -28.77
CA ASN A 134 -8.25 -25.63 -29.87
C ASN A 134 -7.65 -24.24 -29.85
N ALA A 135 -6.82 -23.93 -30.85
CA ALA A 135 -6.05 -22.70 -30.84
C ALA A 135 -6.91 -21.43 -30.87
N ILE A 136 -7.93 -21.37 -31.74
CA ILE A 136 -8.79 -20.18 -31.87
C ILE A 136 -9.56 -19.96 -30.58
N TYR A 137 -10.19 -21.00 -30.05
CA TYR A 137 -10.91 -20.92 -28.79
C TYR A 137 -9.99 -20.49 -27.64
N SER A 138 -8.74 -20.98 -27.62
CA SER A 138 -7.77 -20.66 -26.57
C SER A 138 -7.31 -19.20 -26.60
N VAL A 139 -7.14 -18.62 -27.78
CA VAL A 139 -6.84 -17.19 -27.92
C VAL A 139 -8.00 -16.35 -27.38
N VAL A 140 -9.24 -16.66 -27.78
CA VAL A 140 -10.43 -15.91 -27.34
C VAL A 140 -10.65 -16.07 -25.84
N SER A 141 -10.67 -17.31 -25.34
CA SER A 141 -10.93 -17.58 -23.92
C SER A 141 -9.77 -17.17 -23.01
N GLY A 142 -8.53 -17.36 -23.45
CA GLY A 142 -7.34 -16.88 -22.74
C GLY A 142 -7.29 -15.36 -22.65
N SER A 143 -7.84 -14.65 -23.64
CA SER A 143 -7.97 -13.18 -23.57
C SER A 143 -8.93 -12.75 -22.46
N ILE A 144 -10.02 -13.48 -22.19
CA ILE A 144 -10.87 -13.16 -21.03
C ILE A 144 -10.12 -13.37 -19.71
N LEU A 145 -9.32 -14.45 -19.62
CA LEU A 145 -8.49 -14.71 -18.44
C LEU A 145 -7.37 -13.68 -18.26
N PHE A 146 -6.99 -12.97 -19.32
CA PHE A 146 -6.05 -11.85 -19.26
C PHE A 146 -6.70 -10.58 -18.69
N PHE A 147 -7.91 -10.22 -19.13
CA PHE A 147 -8.59 -8.99 -18.69
C PHE A 147 -9.24 -9.17 -17.31
N THR A 148 -8.50 -8.89 -16.24
CA THR A 148 -8.97 -9.00 -14.85
C THR A 148 -8.76 -7.72 -14.05
N ALA A 149 -9.66 -7.45 -13.10
CA ALA A 149 -9.60 -6.25 -12.27
C ALA A 149 -8.28 -6.11 -11.47
N PRO A 150 -7.77 -7.16 -10.78
CA PRO A 150 -6.54 -7.03 -9.99
C PRO A 150 -5.31 -6.70 -10.83
N LEU A 151 -5.23 -7.15 -12.08
CA LEU A 151 -4.10 -6.83 -12.97
C LEU A 151 -4.04 -5.32 -13.26
N PHE A 152 -5.16 -4.73 -13.68
CA PHE A 152 -5.20 -3.32 -14.07
C PHE A 152 -5.13 -2.38 -12.87
N GLN A 153 -5.78 -2.73 -11.76
CA GLN A 153 -5.77 -1.88 -10.56
C GLN A 153 -4.40 -1.81 -9.90
N ARG A 154 -3.62 -2.90 -9.94
CA ARG A 154 -2.34 -2.96 -9.24
C ARG A 154 -1.18 -2.44 -10.08
N MET A 155 -1.28 -2.52 -11.40
CA MET A 155 -0.19 -2.07 -12.28
C MET A 155 0.06 -0.57 -12.09
N PHE A 156 1.29 -0.22 -11.68
CA PHE A 156 1.74 1.13 -11.32
C PHE A 156 1.04 1.81 -10.15
N THR A 157 0.29 1.05 -9.34
CA THR A 157 -0.09 1.46 -7.98
C THR A 157 0.71 0.64 -6.97
N HIS A 158 0.54 -0.68 -6.98
CA HIS A 158 1.39 -1.63 -6.27
C HIS A 158 1.96 -2.63 -7.27
N THR A 159 2.97 -2.18 -8.02
CA THR A 159 3.46 -2.84 -9.23
C THR A 159 3.76 -4.33 -9.03
N ALA A 160 4.37 -4.71 -7.90
CA ALA A 160 4.67 -6.11 -7.60
C ALA A 160 3.42 -7.01 -7.51
N LEU A 161 2.27 -6.48 -7.07
CA LEU A 161 0.98 -7.19 -6.98
C LEU A 161 0.27 -7.35 -8.33
N ALA A 162 0.76 -6.70 -9.39
CA ALA A 162 0.29 -6.96 -10.74
C ALA A 162 0.83 -8.28 -11.31
N SER A 163 1.69 -9.01 -10.59
CA SER A 163 2.20 -10.36 -10.94
C SER A 163 1.17 -11.48 -10.81
N ASN A 164 -0.05 -11.24 -11.26
CA ASN A 164 -1.14 -12.22 -11.31
C ASN A 164 -0.76 -13.47 -12.13
N TRP A 165 0.20 -13.33 -13.06
CA TRP A 165 0.76 -14.43 -13.82
C TRP A 165 1.39 -15.52 -12.94
N ILE A 166 1.82 -15.22 -11.70
CA ILE A 166 2.32 -16.23 -10.74
C ILE A 166 1.20 -17.18 -10.33
N ILE A 167 -0.02 -16.67 -10.17
CA ILE A 167 -1.22 -17.47 -9.89
C ILE A 167 -1.54 -18.35 -11.10
N LEU A 168 -1.49 -17.80 -12.32
CA LEU A 168 -1.68 -18.58 -13.54
C LEU A 168 -0.57 -19.63 -13.75
N ALA A 169 0.68 -19.32 -13.43
CA ALA A 169 1.79 -20.27 -13.46
C ALA A 169 1.53 -21.42 -12.49
N SER A 170 0.98 -21.13 -11.30
CA SER A 170 0.58 -22.13 -10.30
C SER A 170 -0.57 -23.02 -10.78
N PHE A 171 -1.59 -22.43 -11.43
CA PHE A 171 -2.63 -23.21 -12.12
C PHE A 171 -2.05 -24.07 -13.24
N THR A 172 -1.07 -23.57 -13.99
CA THR A 172 -0.37 -24.32 -15.02
C THR A 172 0.33 -25.55 -14.41
N LEU A 173 1.04 -25.40 -13.29
CA LEU A 173 1.65 -26.54 -12.59
C LEU A 173 0.61 -27.55 -12.11
N TRP A 174 -0.55 -27.10 -11.65
CA TRP A 174 -1.64 -28.01 -11.29
C TRP A 174 -2.17 -28.75 -12.52
N ILE A 175 -2.54 -28.05 -13.58
CA ILE A 175 -3.18 -28.62 -14.77
C ILE A 175 -2.25 -29.59 -15.51
N PHE A 176 -0.97 -29.25 -15.65
CA PHE A 176 0.03 -30.01 -16.40
C PHE A 176 0.67 -31.14 -15.59
N HIS A 177 0.14 -31.46 -14.40
CA HIS A 177 0.78 -32.39 -13.49
C HIS A 177 1.12 -33.77 -14.07
N LYS A 178 0.32 -34.26 -15.03
CA LYS A 178 0.56 -35.54 -15.71
C LYS A 178 1.64 -35.47 -16.78
N ASP A 179 2.00 -34.27 -17.23
CA ASP A 179 3.01 -34.05 -18.27
C ASP A 179 4.44 -33.98 -17.68
N PHE A 180 4.57 -33.85 -16.36
CA PHE A 180 5.88 -33.82 -15.72
C PHE A 180 6.53 -35.20 -15.70
N ARG A 181 7.82 -35.26 -16.04
CA ARG A 181 8.63 -36.49 -16.03
C ARG A 181 8.67 -37.16 -14.66
N SER A 182 8.64 -36.38 -13.59
CA SER A 182 8.70 -36.88 -12.21
C SER A 182 8.11 -35.90 -11.22
N ILE A 183 7.76 -36.40 -10.03
CA ILE A 183 7.34 -35.55 -8.90
C ILE A 183 8.42 -34.54 -8.53
N LYS A 184 9.71 -34.90 -8.64
CA LYS A 184 10.84 -34.02 -8.34
C LYS A 184 10.84 -32.78 -9.22
N THR A 185 10.53 -32.94 -10.52
CA THR A 185 10.41 -31.82 -11.45
C THR A 185 9.29 -30.87 -11.02
N SER A 186 8.12 -31.41 -10.64
CA SER A 186 7.03 -30.59 -10.10
C SER A 186 7.44 -29.88 -8.81
N THR A 187 8.14 -30.56 -7.90
CA THR A 187 8.61 -29.97 -6.63
C THR A 187 9.59 -28.83 -6.86
N ILE A 188 10.57 -28.99 -7.76
CA ILE A 188 11.53 -27.93 -8.09
C ILE A 188 10.81 -26.69 -8.64
N LEU A 189 9.81 -26.89 -9.51
CA LEU A 189 9.02 -25.78 -10.04
C LEU A 189 8.21 -25.08 -8.95
N TRP A 190 7.61 -25.82 -8.01
CA TRP A 190 6.92 -25.22 -6.86
C TRP A 190 7.87 -24.48 -5.91
N CYS A 191 9.06 -25.03 -5.63
CA CYS A 191 10.11 -24.32 -4.89
C CYS A 191 10.49 -23.01 -5.59
N GLY A 192 10.64 -23.04 -6.92
CA GLY A 192 10.87 -21.86 -7.74
C GLY A 192 9.75 -20.82 -7.60
N ILE A 193 8.48 -21.23 -7.70
CA ILE A 193 7.32 -20.33 -7.50
C ILE A 193 7.30 -19.74 -6.10
N PHE A 194 7.64 -20.51 -5.06
CA PHE A 194 7.70 -20.02 -3.67
C PHE A 194 8.82 -19.01 -3.46
N ALA A 195 10.04 -19.32 -3.93
CA ALA A 195 11.16 -18.39 -3.88
C ALA A 195 10.87 -17.11 -4.68
N LEU A 196 10.30 -17.24 -5.88
CA LEU A 196 9.88 -16.13 -6.71
C LEU A 196 8.82 -15.28 -6.01
N SER A 197 7.81 -15.91 -5.39
CA SER A 197 6.77 -15.20 -4.65
C SER A 197 7.37 -14.34 -3.54
N VAL A 198 8.38 -14.83 -2.81
CA VAL A 198 9.04 -14.03 -1.77
C VAL A 198 9.72 -12.78 -2.34
N GLY A 199 10.54 -12.93 -3.37
CA GLY A 199 11.29 -11.80 -3.93
C GLY A 199 10.58 -11.01 -5.04
N ILE A 200 9.31 -11.32 -5.31
CA ILE A 200 8.38 -10.42 -6.00
C ILE A 200 7.48 -9.77 -4.95
N HIS A 201 6.63 -10.55 -4.28
CA HIS A 201 5.77 -10.08 -3.20
C HIS A 201 5.19 -11.23 -2.38
N MET A 202 5.47 -11.25 -1.07
CA MET A 202 5.06 -12.31 -0.15
C MET A 202 3.54 -12.61 -0.09
N TYR A 203 2.66 -11.71 -0.52
CA TYR A 203 1.20 -11.96 -0.55
C TYR A 203 0.80 -13.09 -1.51
N TYR A 204 1.65 -13.47 -2.46
CA TYR A 204 1.36 -14.63 -3.31
C TYR A 204 1.49 -15.96 -2.57
N LEU A 205 2.28 -16.05 -1.49
CA LEU A 205 2.53 -17.30 -0.76
C LEU A 205 1.26 -18.04 -0.30
N PRO A 206 0.27 -17.41 0.37
CA PRO A 206 -0.96 -18.12 0.75
C PRO A 206 -1.74 -18.60 -0.48
N MET A 207 -1.74 -17.83 -1.58
CA MET A 207 -2.44 -18.18 -2.82
C MET A 207 -1.82 -19.40 -3.50
N VAL A 208 -0.52 -19.32 -3.80
CA VAL A 208 0.20 -20.40 -4.49
C VAL A 208 0.39 -21.61 -3.58
N GLY A 209 0.48 -21.40 -2.26
CA GLY A 209 0.58 -22.44 -1.27
C GLY A 209 -0.70 -23.26 -1.15
N ALA A 210 -1.87 -22.62 -1.17
CA ALA A 210 -3.14 -23.35 -1.23
C ALA A 210 -3.23 -24.18 -2.52
N LEU A 211 -2.88 -23.60 -3.68
CA LEU A 211 -2.89 -24.32 -4.96
C LEU A 211 -1.95 -25.55 -4.93
N MET A 212 -0.73 -25.36 -4.44
CA MET A 212 0.27 -26.42 -4.31
C MET A 212 -0.17 -27.52 -3.33
N PHE A 213 -0.66 -27.13 -2.15
CA PHE A 213 -1.10 -28.05 -1.11
C PHE A 213 -2.23 -28.96 -1.63
N PHE A 214 -3.30 -28.38 -2.19
CA PHE A 214 -4.42 -29.17 -2.67
C PHE A 214 -4.07 -29.99 -3.92
N ARG A 215 -3.14 -29.54 -4.76
CA ARG A 215 -2.60 -30.36 -5.85
C ARG A 215 -1.87 -31.60 -5.31
N TYR A 216 -1.00 -31.45 -4.31
CA TYR A 216 -0.31 -32.58 -3.72
C TYR A 216 -1.22 -33.46 -2.86
N LEU A 217 -2.27 -32.90 -2.25
CA LEU A 217 -3.32 -33.66 -1.59
C LEU A 217 -4.06 -34.54 -2.60
N GLN A 218 -4.44 -33.98 -3.75
CA GLN A 218 -5.03 -34.74 -4.86
C GLN A 218 -4.11 -35.91 -5.25
N ASP A 219 -2.82 -35.64 -5.45
CA ASP A 219 -1.82 -36.66 -5.83
C ASP A 219 -1.63 -37.74 -4.75
N ALA A 220 -1.66 -37.32 -3.47
CA ALA A 220 -1.52 -38.20 -2.32
C ALA A 220 -2.72 -39.15 -2.18
N ILE A 221 -3.95 -38.67 -2.42
CA ILE A 221 -5.17 -39.47 -2.40
C ILE A 221 -5.18 -40.44 -3.60
N GLU A 222 -4.88 -39.95 -4.81
CA GLU A 222 -4.89 -40.76 -6.03
C GLU A 222 -3.83 -41.87 -6.01
N ASN A 223 -2.63 -41.59 -5.48
CA ASN A 223 -1.50 -42.53 -5.52
C ASN A 223 -1.15 -43.15 -4.17
N LYS A 224 -1.84 -42.81 -3.08
CA LYS A 224 -1.58 -43.24 -1.70
C LYS A 224 -0.17 -42.93 -1.18
N LYS A 225 0.44 -41.82 -1.61
CA LYS A 225 1.84 -41.45 -1.29
C LYS A 225 1.96 -40.21 -0.39
N TYR A 226 1.31 -40.19 0.76
CA TYR A 226 1.22 -39.02 1.65
C TYR A 226 2.57 -38.42 2.08
N TRP A 227 3.49 -39.23 2.62
CA TRP A 227 4.77 -38.74 3.16
C TRP A 227 5.69 -38.10 2.12
N SER A 228 5.73 -38.67 0.92
CA SER A 228 6.50 -38.09 -0.19
C SER A 228 5.93 -36.73 -0.63
N ARG A 229 4.61 -36.53 -0.50
CA ARG A 229 3.92 -35.30 -0.91
C ARG A 229 4.06 -34.23 0.17
N LEU A 230 4.02 -34.64 1.44
CA LEU A 230 4.39 -33.79 2.56
C LEU A 230 5.84 -33.28 2.42
N ALA A 231 6.79 -34.14 2.04
CA ALA A 231 8.17 -33.71 1.78
C ALA A 231 8.27 -32.67 0.64
N CYS A 232 7.39 -32.76 -0.38
CA CYS A 232 7.33 -31.75 -1.44
C CYS A 232 6.81 -30.39 -0.91
N VAL A 233 5.77 -30.41 -0.08
CA VAL A 233 5.25 -29.21 0.59
C VAL A 233 6.33 -28.56 1.46
N ILE A 234 7.00 -29.35 2.31
CA ILE A 234 8.09 -28.88 3.17
C ILE A 234 9.22 -28.27 2.34
N SER A 235 9.58 -28.90 1.21
CA SER A 235 10.63 -28.38 0.32
C SER A 235 10.30 -26.98 -0.22
N ALA A 236 9.04 -26.76 -0.63
CA ALA A 236 8.60 -25.45 -1.11
C ALA A 236 8.61 -24.39 0.01
N VAL A 237 8.16 -24.75 1.22
CA VAL A 237 8.19 -23.87 2.40
C VAL A 237 9.64 -23.51 2.77
N LEU A 238 10.55 -24.49 2.81
CA LEU A 238 11.98 -24.24 3.06
C LEU A 238 12.59 -23.33 1.99
N SER A 239 12.17 -23.48 0.73
CA SER A 239 12.59 -22.59 -0.36
C SER A 239 12.14 -21.14 -0.14
N ALA A 240 10.93 -20.90 0.37
CA ALA A 240 10.47 -19.56 0.72
C ALA A 240 11.22 -18.99 1.94
N VAL A 241 11.45 -19.80 2.98
CA VAL A 241 12.24 -19.39 4.15
C VAL A 241 13.66 -19.03 3.77
N LEU A 242 14.29 -19.81 2.89
CA LEU A 242 15.62 -19.50 2.37
C LEU A 242 15.62 -18.19 1.57
N ALA A 243 14.63 -17.96 0.72
CA ALA A 243 14.48 -16.70 0.00
C ALA A 243 14.32 -15.50 0.96
N LEU A 244 13.50 -15.64 2.01
CA LEU A 244 13.34 -14.62 3.05
C LEU A 244 14.67 -14.32 3.75
N TYR A 245 15.42 -15.36 4.11
CA TYR A 245 16.72 -15.21 4.74
C TYR A 245 17.70 -14.48 3.83
N VAL A 246 17.83 -14.93 2.57
CA VAL A 246 18.75 -14.34 1.57
C VAL A 246 18.41 -12.88 1.28
N LEU A 247 17.13 -12.50 1.29
CA LEU A 247 16.69 -11.13 1.04
C LEU A 247 16.63 -10.27 2.31
N GLY A 248 16.92 -10.82 3.48
CA GLY A 248 16.91 -10.07 4.74
C GLY A 248 15.51 -9.79 5.29
N GLY A 249 14.51 -10.61 4.96
CA GLY A 249 13.13 -10.47 5.46
C GLY A 249 12.96 -10.69 6.97
N PHE A 250 14.04 -11.03 7.69
CA PHE A 250 14.09 -11.10 9.16
C PHE A 250 14.74 -9.86 9.81
N TYR A 251 15.19 -8.89 9.00
CA TYR A 251 15.72 -7.61 9.47
C TYR A 251 14.61 -6.54 9.45
N GLY A 252 14.86 -5.39 10.09
CA GLY A 252 13.87 -4.32 10.30
C GLY A 252 13.09 -4.52 11.60
N GLY A 253 12.96 -3.46 12.41
CA GLY A 253 12.25 -3.50 13.69
C GLY A 253 10.82 -4.01 13.52
N ALA A 254 10.52 -5.17 14.12
CA ALA A 254 9.24 -5.84 13.97
C ALA A 254 8.18 -5.24 14.91
N GLN A 255 7.79 -3.98 14.67
CA GLN A 255 6.50 -3.52 15.19
C GLN A 255 5.41 -4.00 14.22
N PHE A 256 4.79 -5.13 14.56
CA PHE A 256 3.60 -5.60 13.86
C PHE A 256 2.46 -4.64 14.20
N ASP A 257 2.25 -3.65 13.34
CA ASP A 257 1.05 -2.83 13.42
C ASP A 257 -0.17 -3.77 13.37
N GLN A 258 -0.98 -3.72 14.44
CA GLN A 258 -2.18 -4.54 14.58
C GLN A 258 -3.31 -4.04 13.66
N SER A 259 -3.12 -2.89 13.00
CA SER A 259 -4.11 -2.27 12.14
C SER A 259 -4.15 -2.91 10.73
N GLY A 260 -5.33 -3.36 10.30
CA GLY A 260 -5.61 -3.73 8.91
C GLY A 260 -6.24 -5.11 8.69
N LEU A 261 -5.96 -6.09 9.57
CA LEU A 261 -6.59 -7.40 9.46
C LEU A 261 -8.10 -7.29 9.69
N GLY A 262 -8.89 -7.70 8.69
CA GLY A 262 -10.35 -7.52 8.69
C GLY A 262 -10.84 -6.20 8.10
N SER A 263 -10.00 -5.16 8.02
CA SER A 263 -10.29 -3.96 7.23
C SER A 263 -10.06 -4.20 5.74
N TYR A 264 -8.98 -4.90 5.43
CA TYR A 264 -8.59 -5.31 4.08
C TYR A 264 -9.15 -6.68 3.67
N SER A 265 -10.20 -7.17 4.34
CA SER A 265 -10.84 -8.45 3.98
C SER A 265 -11.64 -8.33 2.69
N MET A 266 -11.87 -9.47 2.03
CA MET A 266 -12.74 -9.55 0.87
C MET A 266 -14.20 -9.27 1.31
N ASN A 267 -14.86 -8.37 0.59
CA ASN A 267 -16.31 -8.29 0.60
C ASN A 267 -16.88 -9.43 -0.25
N TRP A 268 -17.90 -10.16 0.21
CA TRP A 268 -18.46 -11.28 -0.55
C TRP A 268 -19.04 -10.88 -1.90
N ASN A 269 -19.41 -9.60 -2.08
CA ASN A 269 -19.83 -9.10 -3.38
C ASN A 269 -18.67 -8.90 -4.38
N SER A 270 -17.41 -9.02 -3.96
CA SER A 270 -16.21 -8.71 -4.75
C SER A 270 -16.11 -9.47 -6.09
N LEU A 271 -16.67 -10.67 -6.20
CA LEU A 271 -16.69 -11.45 -7.45
C LEU A 271 -17.57 -10.83 -8.55
N PHE A 272 -18.55 -10.00 -8.19
CA PHE A 272 -19.49 -9.35 -9.12
C PHE A 272 -19.64 -7.83 -8.91
N ASN A 273 -18.93 -7.26 -7.93
CA ASN A 273 -18.84 -5.83 -7.68
C ASN A 273 -17.75 -5.22 -8.54
N SER A 274 -18.10 -4.26 -9.41
CA SER A 274 -17.16 -3.64 -10.33
C SER A 274 -16.19 -2.67 -9.66
N SER A 275 -16.51 -2.17 -8.46
CA SER A 275 -15.70 -1.21 -7.69
C SER A 275 -15.13 -0.05 -8.54
N ASN A 276 -15.94 0.52 -9.44
CA ASN A 276 -15.59 1.60 -10.39
C ASN A 276 -14.54 1.24 -11.47
N ILE A 277 -14.15 -0.03 -11.57
CA ILE A 277 -13.29 -0.55 -12.65
C ILE A 277 -14.12 -0.94 -13.87
N GLY A 278 -15.26 -1.61 -13.64
CA GLY A 278 -16.22 -1.93 -14.69
C GLY A 278 -17.06 -0.72 -15.10
N ARG A 279 -17.40 -0.63 -16.38
CA ARG A 279 -18.23 0.42 -16.99
C ARG A 279 -19.72 0.07 -16.94
N ILE A 280 -20.05 -1.22 -16.97
CA ILE A 280 -21.43 -1.68 -17.19
C ILE A 280 -22.15 -1.91 -15.86
N LEU A 281 -21.53 -2.65 -14.93
CA LEU A 281 -22.11 -2.87 -13.61
C LEU A 281 -21.76 -1.71 -12.66
N PRO A 282 -22.73 -1.20 -11.88
CA PRO A 282 -22.45 -0.16 -10.90
C PRO A 282 -21.56 -0.68 -9.77
N ALA A 283 -20.78 0.21 -9.16
CA ALA A 283 -20.09 -0.10 -7.93
C ALA A 283 -21.10 -0.34 -6.81
N LEU A 284 -20.96 -1.47 -6.12
CA LEU A 284 -21.76 -1.79 -4.94
C LEU A 284 -21.04 -1.27 -3.69
N PRO A 285 -21.79 -0.88 -2.65
CA PRO A 285 -21.19 -0.39 -1.40
C PRO A 285 -20.28 -1.45 -0.77
N LEU A 286 -19.27 -0.97 -0.06
CA LEU A 286 -18.35 -1.76 0.75
C LEU A 286 -18.58 -1.41 2.23
N ALA A 287 -18.32 -2.36 3.13
CA ALA A 287 -18.46 -2.13 4.56
C ALA A 287 -17.32 -1.27 5.10
N GLN A 288 -16.15 -1.31 4.44
CA GLN A 288 -15.00 -0.45 4.69
C GLN A 288 -14.38 -0.07 3.34
N ALA A 289 -13.88 1.17 3.22
CA ALA A 289 -13.27 1.65 1.99
C ALA A 289 -12.10 0.76 1.55
N ASP A 290 -11.25 0.40 2.51
CA ASP A 290 -10.07 -0.44 2.39
C ASP A 290 -10.30 -1.84 1.78
N GLN A 291 -11.56 -2.30 1.68
CA GLN A 291 -11.89 -3.56 1.03
C GLN A 291 -11.66 -3.55 -0.49
N TYR A 292 -11.36 -2.38 -1.08
CA TYR A 292 -10.82 -2.31 -2.45
C TYR A 292 -9.58 -3.20 -2.62
N GLU A 293 -8.87 -3.49 -1.53
CA GLU A 293 -7.72 -4.38 -1.50
C GLU A 293 -8.04 -5.81 -1.95
N GLY A 294 -9.22 -6.32 -1.57
CA GLY A 294 -9.71 -7.67 -1.86
C GLY A 294 -10.56 -7.75 -3.13
N ILE A 295 -10.42 -6.81 -4.05
CA ILE A 295 -11.14 -6.83 -5.32
C ILE A 295 -10.84 -8.10 -6.13
N ALA A 296 -11.89 -8.72 -6.65
CA ALA A 296 -11.81 -9.97 -7.40
C ALA A 296 -12.89 -10.00 -8.49
N TYR A 297 -13.22 -8.83 -9.04
CA TYR A 297 -14.28 -8.67 -10.03
C TYR A 297 -13.97 -9.51 -11.27
N LEU A 298 -14.88 -10.44 -11.59
CA LEU A 298 -14.75 -11.34 -12.73
C LEU A 298 -14.81 -10.61 -14.09
N GLY A 299 -15.35 -9.39 -14.12
CA GLY A 299 -15.78 -8.72 -15.34
C GLY A 299 -17.10 -9.28 -15.86
N LEU A 300 -17.94 -8.45 -16.49
CA LEU A 300 -19.25 -8.90 -16.96
C LEU A 300 -19.15 -10.04 -17.98
N GLY A 301 -18.13 -10.02 -18.86
CA GLY A 301 -17.88 -11.10 -19.80
C GLY A 301 -17.53 -12.43 -19.11
N GLY A 302 -16.73 -12.38 -18.04
CA GLY A 302 -16.42 -13.53 -17.20
C GLY A 302 -17.65 -14.08 -16.47
N ILE A 303 -18.51 -13.20 -15.94
CA ILE A 303 -19.78 -13.58 -15.29
C ILE A 303 -20.71 -14.27 -16.30
N LEU A 304 -20.90 -13.67 -17.48
CA LEU A 304 -21.74 -14.24 -18.53
C LEU A 304 -21.21 -15.60 -19.01
N ALA A 305 -19.89 -15.74 -19.16
CA ALA A 305 -19.28 -17.01 -19.53
C ALA A 305 -19.58 -18.11 -18.49
N LEU A 306 -19.51 -17.79 -17.20
CA LEU A 306 -19.90 -18.71 -16.13
C LEU A 306 -21.39 -19.09 -16.22
N VAL A 307 -22.28 -18.09 -16.34
CA VAL A 307 -23.74 -18.32 -16.39
C VAL A 307 -24.12 -19.19 -17.60
N ILE A 308 -23.61 -18.89 -18.79
CA ILE A 308 -23.84 -19.67 -20.01
C ILE A 308 -23.30 -21.09 -19.85
N GLY A 309 -22.08 -21.24 -19.32
CA GLY A 309 -21.46 -22.54 -19.10
C GLY A 309 -22.26 -23.42 -18.13
N LEU A 310 -22.72 -22.85 -17.01
CA LEU A 310 -23.54 -23.55 -16.02
C LEU A 310 -24.92 -23.92 -16.56
N ALA A 311 -25.59 -23.00 -17.28
CA ALA A 311 -26.88 -23.27 -17.90
C ALA A 311 -26.78 -24.43 -18.91
N ALA A 312 -25.73 -24.43 -19.75
CA ALA A 312 -25.50 -25.50 -20.71
C ALA A 312 -25.23 -26.86 -20.03
N LEU A 313 -24.47 -26.85 -18.92
CA LEU A 313 -24.23 -28.04 -18.11
C LEU A 313 -25.52 -28.61 -17.54
N ILE A 314 -26.39 -27.77 -16.96
CA ILE A 314 -27.68 -28.18 -16.40
C ILE A 314 -28.57 -28.79 -17.49
N VAL A 315 -28.68 -28.14 -18.65
CA VAL A 315 -29.47 -28.64 -19.79
C VAL A 315 -28.95 -30.00 -20.29
N ASN A 316 -27.62 -30.16 -20.40
CA ASN A 316 -27.03 -31.43 -20.84
C ASN A 316 -27.19 -32.54 -19.80
N TYR A 317 -27.11 -32.22 -18.51
CA TYR A 317 -27.38 -33.17 -17.44
C TYR A 317 -28.84 -33.65 -17.46
N ILE A 318 -29.80 -32.73 -17.63
CA ILE A 318 -31.23 -33.08 -17.72
C ILE A 318 -31.52 -33.94 -18.95
N LYS A 319 -30.91 -33.66 -20.10
CA LYS A 319 -31.18 -34.38 -21.35
C LYS A 319 -30.48 -35.74 -21.44
N ASN A 320 -29.24 -35.82 -21.00
CA ASN A 320 -28.37 -36.97 -21.29
C ASN A 320 -27.90 -37.72 -20.04
N HIS A 321 -28.25 -37.26 -18.83
CA HIS A 321 -27.74 -37.77 -17.54
C HIS A 321 -26.21 -37.89 -17.45
N ASN A 322 -25.49 -37.12 -18.28
CA ASN A 322 -24.05 -37.15 -18.31
C ASN A 322 -23.49 -36.27 -17.18
N GLY A 323 -22.71 -36.89 -16.30
CA GLY A 323 -22.07 -36.22 -15.17
C GLY A 323 -20.99 -35.21 -15.55
N ILE A 324 -20.65 -34.36 -14.58
CA ILE A 324 -19.93 -33.09 -14.74
C ILE A 324 -18.40 -33.27 -14.82
N CYS A 325 -17.82 -34.33 -14.22
CA CYS A 325 -16.37 -34.48 -14.18
C CYS A 325 -15.93 -35.95 -14.06
N SER A 326 -15.03 -36.39 -14.94
CA SER A 326 -14.39 -37.70 -14.86
C SER A 326 -13.36 -37.79 -13.73
N ASN A 327 -12.71 -36.67 -13.36
CA ASN A 327 -11.78 -36.59 -12.24
C ASN A 327 -12.46 -36.03 -10.97
N ARG A 328 -13.15 -36.90 -10.24
CA ARG A 328 -13.88 -36.52 -9.00
C ARG A 328 -12.95 -36.02 -7.89
N ILE A 329 -11.79 -36.65 -7.72
CA ILE A 329 -10.83 -36.27 -6.66
C ILE A 329 -10.22 -34.89 -6.96
N GLY A 330 -9.85 -34.64 -8.21
CA GLY A 330 -9.38 -33.32 -8.65
C GLY A 330 -10.44 -32.23 -8.47
N ALA A 331 -11.70 -32.51 -8.82
CA ALA A 331 -12.80 -31.58 -8.59
C ALA A 331 -13.01 -31.28 -7.09
N LEU A 332 -12.98 -32.32 -6.23
CA LEU A 332 -13.08 -32.16 -4.78
C LEU A 332 -11.93 -31.30 -4.23
N CYS A 333 -10.69 -31.59 -4.60
CA CYS A 333 -9.53 -30.82 -4.14
C CYS A 333 -9.56 -29.37 -4.65
N GLY A 334 -10.01 -29.14 -5.88
CA GLY A 334 -10.22 -27.79 -6.43
C GLY A 334 -11.28 -27.01 -5.65
N THR A 335 -12.42 -27.62 -5.35
CA THR A 335 -13.49 -27.00 -4.55
C THR A 335 -13.03 -26.68 -3.13
N LEU A 336 -12.34 -27.62 -2.46
CA LEU A 336 -11.80 -27.40 -1.12
C LEU A 336 -10.73 -26.29 -1.12
N CYS A 337 -9.90 -26.21 -2.16
CA CYS A 337 -8.94 -25.14 -2.34
C CYS A 337 -9.64 -23.77 -2.46
N ALA A 338 -10.64 -23.67 -3.33
CA ALA A 338 -11.41 -22.43 -3.52
C ALA A 338 -12.13 -22.02 -2.23
N PHE A 339 -12.72 -22.98 -1.52
CA PHE A 339 -13.37 -22.72 -0.22
C PHE A 339 -12.37 -22.22 0.82
N ALA A 340 -11.22 -22.88 0.98
CA ALA A 340 -10.19 -22.46 1.93
C ALA A 340 -9.67 -21.04 1.63
N LEU A 341 -9.45 -20.72 0.36
CA LEU A 341 -9.03 -19.38 -0.07
C LEU A 341 -10.10 -18.31 0.16
N LEU A 342 -11.38 -18.60 -0.09
CA LEU A 342 -12.47 -17.67 0.19
C LEU A 342 -12.66 -17.43 1.69
N VAL A 343 -12.59 -18.49 2.50
CA VAL A 343 -12.66 -18.35 3.96
C VAL A 343 -11.51 -17.50 4.46
N PHE A 344 -10.28 -17.75 3.99
CA PHE A 344 -9.13 -16.90 4.31
C PHE A 344 -9.38 -15.45 3.88
N ALA A 345 -9.84 -15.24 2.65
CA ALA A 345 -10.04 -13.90 2.08
C ALA A 345 -11.09 -13.08 2.82
N ALA A 346 -12.21 -13.69 3.21
CA ALA A 346 -13.31 -13.01 3.88
C ALA A 346 -13.10 -12.86 5.40
N SER A 347 -12.05 -13.46 5.98
CA SER A 347 -11.79 -13.46 7.42
C SER A 347 -10.82 -12.35 7.85
N PRO A 348 -10.82 -11.96 9.14
CA PRO A 348 -11.75 -12.37 10.22
C PRO A 348 -13.11 -11.68 10.15
N LYS A 349 -13.21 -10.52 9.47
CA LYS A 349 -14.42 -9.71 9.40
C LYS A 349 -15.16 -10.00 8.11
N VAL A 350 -16.23 -10.78 8.22
CA VAL A 350 -17.03 -11.25 7.09
C VAL A 350 -18.08 -10.20 6.75
N THR A 351 -18.10 -9.76 5.49
CA THR A 351 -18.89 -8.60 5.05
C THR A 351 -19.61 -8.86 3.73
N PHE A 352 -20.76 -8.22 3.55
CA PHE A 352 -21.50 -8.20 2.28
C PHE A 352 -22.11 -6.83 2.06
N GLY A 353 -21.75 -6.17 0.96
CA GLY A 353 -22.19 -4.80 0.73
C GLY A 353 -21.65 -3.85 1.81
N SER A 354 -22.48 -2.93 2.28
CA SER A 354 -22.19 -2.04 3.43
C SER A 354 -22.22 -2.72 4.80
N HIS A 355 -22.58 -4.00 4.88
CA HIS A 355 -22.86 -4.65 6.16
C HIS A 355 -21.75 -5.62 6.59
N VAL A 356 -21.44 -5.60 7.88
CA VAL A 356 -20.68 -6.65 8.55
C VAL A 356 -21.66 -7.75 8.93
N LEU A 357 -21.48 -8.95 8.39
CA LEU A 357 -22.35 -10.09 8.70
C LEU A 357 -22.01 -10.67 10.07
N PHE A 358 -20.72 -10.94 10.30
CA PHE A 358 -20.18 -11.38 11.59
C PHE A 358 -18.66 -11.24 11.59
N THR A 359 -18.05 -11.26 12.78
CA THR A 359 -16.60 -11.27 12.98
C THR A 359 -16.22 -12.57 13.66
N ILE A 360 -15.23 -13.27 13.11
CA ILE A 360 -14.73 -14.52 13.67
C ILE A 360 -13.75 -14.17 14.81
N PRO A 361 -14.03 -14.57 16.07
CA PRO A 361 -13.10 -14.36 17.16
C PRO A 361 -11.90 -15.30 16.97
N LEU A 362 -10.75 -14.73 16.63
CA LEU A 362 -9.52 -15.50 16.47
C LEU A 362 -8.66 -15.39 17.73
N PRO A 363 -8.00 -16.48 18.15
CA PRO A 363 -6.96 -16.40 19.18
C PRO A 363 -5.83 -15.45 18.78
N ASP A 364 -5.24 -14.75 19.76
CA ASP A 364 -4.17 -13.76 19.53
C ASP A 364 -2.97 -14.34 18.77
N ILE A 365 -2.66 -15.62 18.99
CA ILE A 365 -1.57 -16.31 18.28
C ILE A 365 -1.87 -16.36 16.78
N ILE A 366 -3.12 -16.63 16.39
CA ILE A 366 -3.53 -16.64 14.98
C ILE A 366 -3.48 -15.22 14.42
N ILE A 367 -3.99 -14.23 15.16
CA ILE A 367 -3.96 -12.83 14.75
C ILE A 367 -2.53 -12.37 14.48
N LYS A 368 -1.57 -12.68 15.37
CA LYS A 368 -0.15 -12.31 15.19
C LYS A 368 0.45 -12.90 13.92
N VAL A 369 0.18 -14.18 13.62
CA VAL A 369 0.68 -14.82 12.40
C VAL A 369 -0.03 -14.28 11.16
N TRP A 370 -1.33 -13.99 11.24
CA TRP A 370 -2.11 -13.50 10.11
C TRP A 370 -1.87 -12.04 9.79
N ASN A 371 -1.56 -11.22 10.78
CA ASN A 371 -1.22 -9.81 10.62
C ASN A 371 0.00 -9.61 9.71
N VAL A 372 0.88 -10.61 9.59
CA VAL A 372 1.96 -10.62 8.60
C VAL A 372 1.43 -10.38 7.17
N PHE A 373 0.21 -10.86 6.89
CA PHE A 373 -0.47 -10.74 5.60
C PHE A 373 -1.57 -9.67 5.58
N ARG A 374 -1.75 -8.82 6.60
CA ARG A 374 -2.70 -7.66 6.69
C ARG A 374 -3.95 -7.73 5.78
N SER A 375 -3.76 -7.55 4.47
CA SER A 375 -4.72 -7.78 3.39
C SER A 375 -5.02 -9.26 3.06
N SER A 376 -5.90 -9.87 3.86
CA SER A 376 -6.42 -11.22 3.59
C SER A 376 -7.23 -11.29 2.29
N GLY A 377 -7.95 -10.22 1.93
CA GLY A 377 -8.89 -10.21 0.80
C GLY A 377 -8.28 -10.57 -0.56
N ARG A 378 -6.98 -10.33 -0.74
CA ARG A 378 -6.24 -10.67 -1.97
C ARG A 378 -6.25 -12.17 -2.27
N ALA A 379 -6.45 -13.03 -1.27
CA ALA A 379 -6.56 -14.48 -1.45
C ALA A 379 -7.75 -14.92 -2.32
N ALA A 380 -8.66 -14.01 -2.67
CA ALA A 380 -9.75 -14.25 -3.62
C ALA A 380 -9.30 -14.37 -5.09
N TRP A 381 -8.14 -13.84 -5.46
CA TRP A 381 -7.71 -13.77 -6.87
C TRP A 381 -7.59 -15.15 -7.56
N PRO A 382 -7.02 -16.20 -6.94
CA PRO A 382 -7.02 -17.53 -7.55
C PRO A 382 -8.43 -18.08 -7.78
N VAL A 383 -9.38 -17.76 -6.91
CA VAL A 383 -10.77 -18.20 -7.04
C VAL A 383 -11.45 -17.50 -8.21
N MET A 384 -11.20 -16.20 -8.39
CA MET A 384 -11.62 -15.46 -9.58
C MET A 384 -11.11 -16.13 -10.87
N TYR A 385 -9.82 -16.44 -10.95
CA TYR A 385 -9.26 -17.15 -12.11
C TYR A 385 -9.87 -18.55 -12.32
N ALA A 386 -10.05 -19.31 -11.25
CA ALA A 386 -10.68 -20.64 -11.32
C ALA A 386 -12.10 -20.56 -11.89
N ILE A 387 -12.90 -19.58 -11.45
CA ILE A 387 -14.27 -19.38 -11.93
C ILE A 387 -14.28 -19.07 -13.43
N ILE A 388 -13.42 -18.17 -13.91
CA ILE A 388 -13.32 -17.82 -15.33
C ILE A 388 -12.91 -19.04 -16.16
N ILE A 389 -11.90 -19.79 -15.71
CA ILE A 389 -11.46 -21.04 -16.38
C ILE A 389 -12.62 -22.04 -16.47
N ILE A 390 -13.35 -22.26 -15.37
CA ILE A 390 -14.48 -23.19 -15.32
C ILE A 390 -15.56 -22.75 -16.30
N GLY A 391 -15.99 -21.48 -16.29
CA GLY A 391 -17.00 -20.97 -17.21
C GLY A 391 -16.63 -21.23 -18.68
N MET A 392 -15.39 -20.94 -19.06
CA MET A 392 -14.90 -21.20 -20.41
C MET A 392 -14.84 -22.68 -20.76
N VAL A 393 -14.29 -23.52 -19.89
CA VAL A 393 -14.25 -24.97 -20.12
C VAL A 393 -15.64 -25.56 -20.26
N LEU A 394 -16.62 -25.06 -19.49
CA LEU A 394 -18.02 -25.49 -19.61
C LEU A 394 -18.61 -25.08 -20.96
N ILE A 395 -18.37 -23.86 -21.45
CA ILE A 395 -18.80 -23.46 -22.80
C ILE A 395 -18.17 -24.38 -23.85
N TRP A 396 -16.85 -24.62 -23.77
CA TRP A 396 -16.15 -25.49 -24.72
C TRP A 396 -16.71 -26.91 -24.76
N LYS A 397 -16.99 -27.51 -23.59
CA LYS A 397 -17.44 -28.90 -23.50
C LYS A 397 -18.89 -29.11 -23.89
N ASN A 398 -19.74 -28.09 -23.78
CA ASN A 398 -21.19 -28.24 -23.93
C ASN A 398 -21.74 -27.68 -25.25
N PHE A 399 -20.95 -26.93 -26.03
CA PHE A 399 -21.36 -26.38 -27.32
C PHE A 399 -20.50 -26.90 -28.47
N LYS A 400 -21.04 -26.86 -29.69
CA LYS A 400 -20.25 -27.13 -30.91
C LYS A 400 -19.13 -26.08 -31.03
N GLN A 401 -17.97 -26.47 -31.57
CA GLN A 401 -16.78 -25.63 -31.68
C GLN A 401 -17.07 -24.18 -32.14
N PHE A 402 -17.81 -24.03 -33.25
CA PHE A 402 -18.14 -22.70 -33.79
C PHE A 402 -18.96 -21.85 -32.81
N VAL A 403 -19.97 -22.46 -32.17
CA VAL A 403 -20.85 -21.78 -31.21
C VAL A 403 -20.07 -21.43 -29.94
N ALA A 404 -19.22 -22.32 -29.45
CA ALA A 404 -18.36 -22.04 -28.30
C ALA A 404 -17.44 -20.83 -28.56
N ILE A 405 -16.80 -20.78 -29.73
CA ILE A 405 -15.96 -19.64 -30.14
C ILE A 405 -16.79 -18.35 -30.21
N LEU A 406 -17.98 -18.39 -30.83
CA LEU A 406 -18.85 -17.22 -30.96
C LEU A 406 -19.31 -16.68 -29.59
N LEU A 407 -19.77 -17.56 -28.70
CA LEU A 407 -20.20 -17.19 -27.35
C LEU A 407 -19.06 -16.62 -26.52
N SER A 408 -17.88 -17.25 -26.56
CA SER A 408 -16.70 -16.74 -25.86
C SER A 408 -16.20 -15.43 -26.47
N ALA A 409 -16.32 -15.24 -27.79
CA ALA A 409 -15.97 -13.97 -28.43
C ALA A 409 -16.93 -12.85 -28.03
N ALA A 410 -18.23 -13.13 -27.96
CA ALA A 410 -19.22 -12.18 -27.44
C ALA A 410 -18.92 -11.80 -25.98
N CYS A 411 -18.60 -12.78 -25.13
CA CYS A 411 -18.18 -12.53 -23.75
C CYS A 411 -16.90 -11.67 -23.70
N LEU A 412 -15.93 -11.90 -24.60
CA LEU A 412 -14.69 -11.12 -24.66
C LEU A 412 -14.94 -9.67 -25.05
N CYS A 413 -15.79 -9.43 -26.05
CA CYS A 413 -16.17 -8.06 -26.44
C CYS A 413 -16.83 -7.32 -25.27
N ILE A 414 -17.72 -8.00 -24.53
CA ILE A 414 -18.34 -7.44 -23.33
C ILE A 414 -17.29 -7.17 -22.24
N GLN A 415 -16.37 -8.10 -22.00
CA GLN A 415 -15.28 -7.96 -21.03
C GLN A 415 -14.42 -6.71 -21.35
N ILE A 416 -13.97 -6.57 -22.59
CA ILE A 416 -13.14 -5.43 -23.02
C ILE A 416 -13.92 -4.12 -22.89
N TYR A 417 -15.19 -4.10 -23.31
CA TYR A 417 -16.03 -2.91 -23.17
C TYR A 417 -16.26 -2.53 -21.71
N ASP A 418 -16.44 -3.51 -20.82
CA ASP A 418 -16.61 -3.29 -19.40
C ASP A 418 -15.37 -2.68 -18.75
N PHE A 419 -14.17 -3.18 -19.06
CA PHE A 419 -12.91 -2.60 -18.55
C PHE A 419 -12.44 -1.33 -19.29
N SER A 420 -13.07 -0.98 -20.42
CA SER A 420 -12.59 0.08 -21.32
C SER A 420 -12.45 1.45 -20.64
N ALA A 421 -13.35 1.80 -19.72
CA ALA A 421 -13.31 3.09 -19.04
C ALA A 421 -12.10 3.20 -18.10
N TYR A 422 -11.81 2.15 -17.33
CA TYR A 422 -10.64 2.13 -16.45
C TYR A 422 -9.33 2.10 -17.25
N ILE A 423 -9.28 1.26 -18.29
CA ILE A 423 -8.14 1.18 -19.22
C ILE A 423 -7.89 2.54 -19.89
N GLY A 424 -8.94 3.22 -20.34
CA GLY A 424 -8.85 4.56 -20.93
C GLY A 424 -8.30 5.60 -19.97
N ARG A 425 -8.69 5.57 -18.68
CA ARG A 425 -8.10 6.46 -17.65
C ARG A 425 -6.61 6.21 -17.47
N LYS A 426 -6.20 4.95 -17.37
CA LYS A 426 -4.77 4.59 -17.31
C LYS A 426 -4.03 5.04 -18.57
N HIS A 427 -4.62 4.85 -19.75
CA HIS A 427 -4.03 5.36 -20.98
C HIS A 427 -3.81 6.87 -20.96
N MET A 428 -4.81 7.65 -20.57
CA MET A 428 -4.66 9.11 -20.47
C MET A 428 -3.62 9.51 -19.42
N GLU A 429 -3.56 8.81 -18.29
CA GLU A 429 -2.60 9.03 -17.20
C GLU A 429 -1.15 8.90 -17.68
N PHE A 430 -0.82 7.86 -18.46
CA PHE A 430 0.57 7.59 -18.87
C PHE A 430 0.98 8.22 -20.22
N PHE A 431 0.03 8.60 -21.07
CA PHE A 431 0.33 9.29 -22.34
C PHE A 431 0.38 10.82 -22.23
N SER A 432 -0.12 11.40 -21.13
CA SER A 432 -0.11 12.85 -20.93
C SER A 432 1.22 13.32 -20.29
N PRO A 433 2.02 14.19 -20.95
CA PRO A 433 3.36 14.56 -20.47
C PRO A 433 3.42 15.41 -19.18
N THR A 434 2.29 15.95 -18.71
CA THR A 434 2.30 17.17 -17.87
C THR A 434 1.98 17.00 -16.39
N ALA A 435 1.70 15.79 -15.89
CA ALA A 435 0.99 15.65 -14.61
C ALA A 435 1.73 14.91 -13.48
N GLN A 436 2.96 14.42 -13.67
CA GLN A 436 3.46 13.35 -12.80
C GLN A 436 4.74 13.58 -12.01
N SER A 437 5.62 14.54 -12.32
CA SER A 437 6.79 14.77 -11.48
C SER A 437 6.51 15.87 -10.44
N VAL A 438 6.45 15.48 -9.17
CA VAL A 438 6.42 16.46 -8.08
C VAL A 438 7.79 17.12 -7.98
N GLN A 439 7.80 18.44 -7.84
CA GLN A 439 8.99 19.25 -7.59
C GLN A 439 8.78 20.11 -6.34
N LEU A 440 9.88 20.41 -5.65
CA LEU A 440 9.87 21.36 -4.55
C LEU A 440 9.93 22.80 -5.06
N THR A 441 9.28 23.70 -4.35
CA THR A 441 9.18 25.12 -4.69
C THR A 441 9.43 26.02 -3.46
N PRO A 442 10.43 26.92 -3.50
CA PRO A 442 11.26 27.30 -4.65
C PRO A 442 12.47 26.38 -4.84
N THR A 443 12.67 25.88 -6.07
CA THR A 443 13.72 24.90 -6.39
C THR A 443 15.14 25.38 -6.06
N ASP A 444 15.45 26.64 -6.36
CA ASP A 444 16.78 27.21 -6.14
C ASP A 444 17.14 27.37 -4.66
N VAL A 445 16.13 27.59 -3.80
CA VAL A 445 16.31 27.59 -2.34
C VAL A 445 16.67 26.20 -1.85
N TRP A 446 15.92 25.18 -2.27
CA TRP A 446 16.20 23.79 -1.90
C TRP A 446 17.57 23.32 -2.38
N THR A 447 17.95 23.64 -3.62
CA THR A 447 19.28 23.32 -4.14
C THR A 447 20.38 23.99 -3.29
N SER A 448 20.21 25.25 -2.90
CA SER A 448 21.18 25.95 -2.05
C SER A 448 21.25 25.37 -0.63
N LEU A 449 20.13 24.96 -0.05
CA LEU A 449 20.13 24.38 1.30
C LEU A 449 20.78 23.01 1.32
N LEU A 450 20.47 22.18 0.32
CA LEU A 450 20.97 20.79 0.25
C LEU A 450 22.44 20.70 -0.14
N SER A 451 23.03 21.74 -0.75
CA SER A 451 24.47 21.76 -1.03
C SER A 451 25.33 21.91 0.23
N ASP A 452 24.77 22.45 1.31
CA ASP A 452 25.50 22.85 2.51
C ASP A 452 25.31 21.90 3.70
N VAL A 453 24.51 20.84 3.53
CA VAL A 453 24.19 19.88 4.59
C VAL A 453 24.36 18.44 4.12
N SER A 454 24.57 17.53 5.06
CA SER A 454 24.59 16.09 4.81
C SER A 454 23.37 15.35 5.38
N ASN A 455 22.51 16.02 6.16
CA ASN A 455 21.35 15.39 6.81
C ASN A 455 20.06 16.21 6.70
N ILE A 456 18.95 15.50 6.53
CA ILE A 456 17.59 15.99 6.78
C ILE A 456 17.03 15.24 7.99
N GLN A 457 16.71 15.99 9.04
CA GLN A 457 16.09 15.49 10.24
C GLN A 457 14.60 15.86 10.29
N PHE A 458 13.73 14.87 10.09
CA PHE A 458 12.29 15.03 10.34
C PHE A 458 12.01 15.10 11.85
N MET A 459 11.23 16.10 12.26
CA MET A 459 10.93 16.42 13.66
C MET A 459 9.53 15.96 14.10
N SER A 460 8.77 15.36 13.19
CA SER A 460 7.48 14.73 13.47
C SER A 460 7.63 13.41 14.24
N ASP A 461 6.63 13.01 15.02
CA ASP A 461 6.61 11.70 15.68
C ASP A 461 6.60 10.56 14.64
N ALA A 462 7.52 9.60 14.79
CA ALA A 462 7.64 8.47 13.89
C ALA A 462 6.57 7.38 14.11
N SER A 463 5.77 7.49 15.18
CA SER A 463 4.64 6.59 15.48
C SER A 463 3.54 6.71 14.42
N ALA A 464 3.43 7.86 13.77
CA ALA A 464 2.58 8.06 12.60
C ALA A 464 3.40 7.86 11.30
N PRO A 465 2.77 7.38 10.21
CA PRO A 465 3.43 7.36 8.92
C PRO A 465 3.84 8.78 8.49
N LEU A 466 5.02 8.93 7.90
CA LEU A 466 5.57 10.26 7.53
C LEU A 466 4.63 11.07 6.63
N VAL A 467 3.94 10.39 5.70
CA VAL A 467 2.94 10.99 4.78
C VAL A 467 1.60 11.34 5.44
N VAL A 468 1.42 11.03 6.74
CA VAL A 468 0.29 11.52 7.54
C VAL A 468 0.67 12.84 8.20
N SER A 469 1.92 12.97 8.64
CA SER A 469 2.45 14.21 9.24
C SER A 469 2.71 15.30 8.19
N TYR A 470 3.08 14.90 6.97
CA TYR A 470 3.40 15.81 5.87
C TYR A 470 2.64 15.44 4.60
N ASN A 471 2.48 16.40 3.69
CA ASN A 471 1.95 16.14 2.36
C ASN A 471 2.84 15.12 1.62
N SER A 472 2.25 14.03 1.12
CA SER A 472 2.98 12.94 0.49
C SER A 472 3.82 13.40 -0.72
N LYS A 473 3.28 14.31 -1.53
CA LYS A 473 3.96 14.87 -2.70
C LYS A 473 5.23 15.58 -2.28
N THR A 474 5.14 16.46 -1.29
CA THR A 474 6.27 17.21 -0.77
C THR A 474 7.34 16.29 -0.17
N VAL A 475 6.94 15.28 0.61
CA VAL A 475 7.89 14.30 1.19
C VAL A 475 8.68 13.59 0.09
N TYR A 476 8.03 13.06 -0.94
CA TYR A 476 8.74 12.35 -2.00
C TYR A 476 9.57 13.26 -2.89
N ALA A 477 9.15 14.52 -3.09
CA ALA A 477 9.99 15.51 -3.74
C ALA A 477 11.25 15.81 -2.90
N LEU A 478 11.11 15.96 -1.58
CA LEU A 478 12.26 16.12 -0.67
C LEU A 478 13.19 14.90 -0.67
N VAL A 479 12.63 13.69 -0.66
CA VAL A 479 13.41 12.44 -0.79
C VAL A 479 14.21 12.43 -2.08
N ARG A 480 13.59 12.78 -3.22
CA ARG A 480 14.27 12.85 -4.51
C ARG A 480 15.46 13.80 -4.46
N TYR A 481 15.22 15.03 -4.00
CA TYR A 481 16.27 16.04 -3.92
C TYR A 481 17.39 15.63 -2.95
N ALA A 482 17.06 14.98 -1.82
CA ALA A 482 18.04 14.45 -0.90
C ALA A 482 18.92 13.38 -1.57
N MET A 483 18.32 12.44 -2.31
CA MET A 483 19.04 11.40 -3.04
C MET A 483 19.92 11.96 -4.15
N ASP A 484 19.45 12.97 -4.88
CA ASP A 484 20.21 13.61 -5.96
C ASP A 484 21.44 14.39 -5.45
N ASN A 485 21.47 14.74 -4.15
CA ASN A 485 22.55 15.48 -3.48
C ASN A 485 23.30 14.65 -2.41
N ASP A 486 23.13 13.32 -2.37
CA ASP A 486 23.74 12.43 -1.38
C ASP A 486 23.48 12.82 0.10
N VAL A 487 22.30 13.40 0.38
CA VAL A 487 21.86 13.83 1.72
C VAL A 487 21.11 12.69 2.43
N ASN A 488 21.47 12.42 3.68
CA ASN A 488 20.87 11.38 4.49
C ASN A 488 19.49 11.80 5.04
N LEU A 489 18.59 10.82 5.16
CA LEU A 489 17.24 11.02 5.71
C LEU A 489 17.11 10.36 7.07
N SER A 490 16.63 11.09 8.08
CA SER A 490 16.38 10.51 9.41
C SER A 490 15.13 9.62 9.46
N ASN A 491 14.23 9.73 8.47
CA ASN A 491 12.97 9.00 8.41
C ASN A 491 12.51 8.82 6.96
N PHE A 492 11.76 7.74 6.70
CA PHE A 492 11.16 7.44 5.41
C PHE A 492 9.82 6.69 5.57
N HIS A 493 8.94 6.78 4.58
CA HIS A 493 7.63 6.11 4.59
C HIS A 493 7.76 4.64 4.18
N ILE A 494 7.93 3.75 5.17
CA ILE A 494 7.92 2.29 5.02
C ILE A 494 7.25 1.62 6.22
N GLY A 495 6.67 0.44 6.00
CA GLY A 495 5.93 -0.29 7.03
C GLY A 495 6.78 -1.06 8.05
N ARG A 496 8.08 -1.26 7.80
CA ARG A 496 8.99 -1.99 8.72
C ARG A 496 10.30 -1.24 8.95
N LYS A 497 10.21 -0.21 9.79
CA LYS A 497 11.33 0.59 10.30
C LYS A 497 11.37 0.53 11.83
N SER A 498 12.51 0.83 12.44
CA SER A 498 12.59 1.01 13.88
C SER A 498 12.08 2.39 14.25
N THR A 499 10.81 2.48 14.68
CA THR A 499 10.19 3.72 15.17
C THR A 499 10.94 4.28 16.37
N ASP A 500 11.35 3.41 17.29
CA ASP A 500 12.05 3.79 18.52
C ASP A 500 13.38 4.48 18.18
N SER A 501 14.17 3.92 17.26
CA SER A 501 15.44 4.53 16.83
C SER A 501 15.25 5.88 16.14
N ILE A 502 14.17 6.07 15.37
CA ILE A 502 13.88 7.36 14.73
C ILE A 502 13.49 8.38 15.80
N ASN A 503 12.65 7.99 16.75
CA ASN A 503 12.22 8.85 17.84
C ASN A 503 13.36 9.20 18.80
N GLU A 504 14.30 8.29 19.07
CA GLU A 504 15.52 8.57 19.83
C GLU A 504 16.38 9.64 19.14
N LYS A 505 16.66 9.49 17.84
CA LYS A 505 17.39 10.50 17.05
C LYS A 505 16.69 11.85 17.05
N ARG A 506 15.37 11.84 16.85
CA ARG A 506 14.52 13.03 16.88
C ARG A 506 14.57 13.74 18.24
N ASN A 507 14.47 12.98 19.33
CA ASN A 507 14.52 13.53 20.69
C ASN A 507 15.92 14.09 21.02
N SER A 508 16.99 13.42 20.55
CA SER A 508 18.35 13.96 20.64
C SER A 508 18.46 15.30 19.91
N ALA A 509 17.98 15.37 18.67
CA ALA A 509 17.97 16.60 17.88
C ALA A 509 17.20 17.73 18.58
N PHE A 510 16.04 17.45 19.17
CA PHE A 510 15.31 18.42 20.00
C PHE A 510 16.16 18.89 21.19
N ASN A 511 16.76 17.98 21.95
CA ASN A 511 17.60 18.34 23.09
C ASN A 511 18.79 19.21 22.68
N ASP A 512 19.43 18.90 21.55
CA ASP A 512 20.56 19.66 21.03
C ASP A 512 20.13 21.10 20.65
N ILE A 513 18.99 21.25 19.97
CA ILE A 513 18.40 22.55 19.66
C ILE A 513 18.06 23.32 20.94
N PHE A 514 17.43 22.67 21.94
CA PHE A 514 17.03 23.34 23.18
C PHE A 514 18.22 23.76 24.05
N ASN A 515 19.33 23.02 23.98
CA ASN A 515 20.56 23.33 24.70
C ASN A 515 21.46 24.34 23.98
N GLY A 516 21.03 24.90 22.85
CA GLY A 516 21.81 25.88 22.10
C GLY A 516 22.91 25.29 21.20
N ASN A 517 22.84 23.99 20.91
CA ASN A 517 23.84 23.28 20.11
C ASN A 517 23.23 22.55 18.89
N PRO A 518 22.39 23.18 18.05
CA PRO A 518 21.93 22.56 16.81
C PRO A 518 23.09 22.24 15.86
N SER A 519 22.90 21.26 14.98
CA SER A 519 23.89 20.87 13.97
C SER A 519 23.87 21.82 12.78
N ASP A 520 25.04 22.33 12.40
CA ASP A 520 25.22 23.16 11.19
C ASP A 520 25.12 22.38 9.87
N ASP A 521 25.09 21.05 9.96
CA ASP A 521 25.10 20.11 8.84
C ASP A 521 23.75 19.39 8.67
N THR A 522 22.68 19.98 9.22
CA THR A 522 21.35 19.37 9.27
C THR A 522 20.27 20.38 8.93
N ILE A 523 19.36 19.98 8.04
CA ILE A 523 18.06 20.64 7.85
C ILE A 523 17.04 19.98 8.78
N TYR A 524 16.40 20.76 9.64
CA TYR A 524 15.33 20.30 10.51
C TYR A 524 13.97 20.57 9.85
N VAL A 525 13.17 19.53 9.66
CA VAL A 525 11.86 19.61 9.00
C VAL A 525 10.78 19.37 10.04
N PHE A 526 9.90 20.34 10.23
CA PHE A 526 8.79 20.27 11.18
C PHE A 526 7.43 20.25 10.46
N ASP A 527 6.53 19.38 10.91
CA ASP A 527 5.15 19.25 10.44
C ASP A 527 4.27 20.39 10.96
N LYS A 528 4.65 20.93 12.11
CA LYS A 528 4.03 22.08 12.76
C LYS A 528 5.09 22.88 13.50
N MET A 529 4.83 24.18 13.66
CA MET A 529 5.76 25.01 14.39
C MET A 529 5.57 24.90 15.90
N TYR A 530 6.69 24.76 16.62
CA TYR A 530 6.75 24.72 18.07
C TYR A 530 6.94 26.14 18.60
N LEU A 531 6.12 26.57 19.57
CA LEU A 531 6.22 27.89 20.20
C LEU A 531 7.33 27.90 21.27
N ASP A 532 8.57 27.62 20.86
CA ASP A 532 9.71 27.65 21.77
C ASP A 532 10.77 28.65 21.32
N LYS A 533 10.94 29.74 22.07
CA LYS A 533 11.90 30.80 21.78
C LYS A 533 13.32 30.25 21.60
N ARG A 534 13.72 29.20 22.33
CA ARG A 534 15.05 28.56 22.17
C ARG A 534 15.21 27.93 20.79
N ILE A 535 14.14 27.41 20.19
CA ILE A 535 14.19 26.91 18.80
C ILE A 535 14.44 28.07 17.83
N PHE A 536 13.76 29.22 17.99
CA PHE A 536 13.94 30.39 17.12
C PHE A 536 15.26 31.13 17.34
N ASP A 537 15.75 31.17 18.57
CA ASP A 537 17.02 31.83 18.90
C ASP A 537 18.20 31.03 18.34
N ASN A 538 18.04 29.71 18.19
CA ASN A 538 19.10 28.79 17.73
C ASN A 538 18.97 28.40 16.23
N LEU A 539 17.80 28.56 15.61
CA LEU A 539 17.55 28.21 14.21
C LEU A 539 16.84 29.35 13.47
N ASN A 540 17.24 29.58 12.22
CA ASN A 540 16.46 30.37 11.28
C ASN A 540 15.35 29.48 10.74
N ILE A 541 14.09 29.91 10.90
CA ILE A 541 12.93 29.12 10.53
C ILE A 541 12.25 29.73 9.30
N TYR A 542 11.99 28.89 8.30
CA TYR A 542 11.33 29.28 7.05
C TYR A 542 10.12 28.38 6.78
N GLN A 543 9.05 28.95 6.25
CA GLN A 543 7.88 28.22 5.77
C GLN A 543 7.93 28.08 4.24
N MET A 544 7.97 26.85 3.74
CA MET A 544 7.94 26.51 2.31
C MET A 544 7.39 25.09 2.05
N ASP A 545 6.73 24.89 0.91
CA ASP A 545 6.11 23.62 0.49
C ASP A 545 5.26 22.91 1.56
N ASP A 546 4.45 23.66 2.32
CA ASP A 546 3.64 23.17 3.46
C ASP A 546 4.45 22.61 4.65
N MET A 547 5.74 22.92 4.75
CA MET A 547 6.64 22.51 5.84
C MET A 547 7.27 23.73 6.52
N PHE A 548 7.72 23.53 7.77
CA PHE A 548 8.61 24.47 8.45
C PHE A 548 10.03 23.91 8.45
N ILE A 549 10.98 24.72 8.01
CA ILE A 549 12.36 24.33 7.75
C ILE A 549 13.26 25.15 8.66
N GLY A 550 13.97 24.48 9.55
CA GLY A 550 14.94 25.08 10.46
C GLY A 550 16.37 24.80 10.04
N VAL A 551 17.19 25.85 9.96
CA VAL A 551 18.61 25.78 9.61
C VAL A 551 19.42 26.76 10.46
N THR A 552 20.63 26.41 10.86
CA THR A 552 21.48 27.28 11.68
C THR A 552 22.06 28.46 10.88
N LYS A 553 22.34 28.24 9.59
CA LYS A 553 22.78 29.27 8.65
C LYS A 553 21.57 29.88 7.94
N PRO A 554 21.41 31.21 7.92
CA PRO A 554 20.31 31.84 7.22
C PRO A 554 20.42 31.60 5.71
N ILE A 555 19.27 31.49 5.04
CA ILE A 555 19.19 31.40 3.58
C ILE A 555 19.79 32.68 2.98
N ASP A 556 20.47 32.56 1.84
CA ASP A 556 21.07 33.70 1.14
C ASP A 556 20.05 34.84 0.97
N LYS A 557 20.51 36.07 1.23
CA LYS A 557 19.74 37.31 1.07
C LYS A 557 19.14 37.46 -0.33
N SER A 558 19.80 36.90 -1.35
CA SER A 558 19.29 36.90 -2.72
C SER A 558 18.02 36.05 -2.90
N LEU A 559 17.82 35.06 -2.04
CA LEU A 559 16.77 34.04 -2.12
C LEU A 559 15.65 34.21 -1.08
N THR A 560 15.87 35.03 -0.06
CA THR A 560 14.93 35.22 1.06
C THR A 560 13.57 35.76 0.62
N SER A 561 13.49 36.49 -0.50
CA SER A 561 12.21 36.94 -1.08
C SER A 561 11.28 35.82 -1.54
N LYS A 562 11.80 34.59 -1.68
CA LYS A 562 11.05 33.41 -2.16
C LYS A 562 10.56 32.50 -1.05
N VAL A 563 10.96 32.75 0.19
CA VAL A 563 10.55 31.99 1.37
C VAL A 563 9.93 32.92 2.39
N LYS A 564 9.03 32.39 3.23
CA LYS A 564 8.52 33.14 4.36
C LYS A 564 9.35 32.82 5.58
N GLU A 565 10.17 33.77 6.02
CA GLU A 565 10.82 33.68 7.34
C GLU A 565 9.75 33.76 8.44
N VAL A 566 9.92 32.94 9.48
CA VAL A 566 8.95 32.81 10.55
C VAL A 566 9.58 33.34 11.83
N GLU A 567 9.05 34.44 12.34
CA GLU A 567 9.45 34.98 13.64
C GLU A 567 8.62 34.35 14.76
N TYR A 568 9.22 34.20 15.96
CA TYR A 568 8.54 33.71 17.17
C TYR A 568 7.23 34.47 17.45
N GLY A 569 7.18 35.75 17.05
CA GLY A 569 6.05 36.67 17.19
C GLY A 569 4.87 36.48 16.21
N GLU A 570 5.00 35.67 15.16
CA GLU A 570 3.98 35.59 14.10
C GLU A 570 3.05 34.38 14.18
N LEU A 571 3.35 33.40 15.03
CA LEU A 571 2.72 32.06 15.01
C LEU A 571 1.48 31.89 15.89
N TYR A 572 0.94 32.99 16.41
CA TYR A 572 0.00 32.99 17.52
C TYR A 572 -1.45 32.55 17.20
N SER A 573 -1.69 31.84 16.10
CA SER A 573 -3.01 31.24 15.83
C SER A 573 -2.87 29.75 15.50
N PHE A 574 -2.65 28.93 16.54
CA PHE A 574 -2.65 27.49 16.36
C PHE A 574 -4.07 26.95 16.55
N SER A 575 -4.75 26.54 15.48
CA SER A 575 -5.90 25.63 15.58
C SER A 575 -5.35 24.21 15.64
N SER A 576 -5.32 23.62 16.83
CA SER A 576 -4.99 22.20 16.96
C SER A 576 -6.26 21.37 16.81
N LYS A 577 -6.33 20.53 15.76
CA LYS A 577 -7.23 19.37 15.82
C LYS A 577 -6.84 18.56 17.05
N LEU A 578 -7.84 18.28 17.90
CA LEU A 578 -7.67 17.99 19.32
C LEU A 578 -6.66 16.88 19.61
N PRO A 579 -5.68 17.11 20.51
CA PRO A 579 -4.65 16.14 20.85
C PRO A 579 -5.19 14.95 21.66
N ASN A 580 -4.43 13.86 21.72
CA ASN A 580 -4.67 12.73 22.62
C ASN A 580 -4.72 13.23 24.06
N ALA A 581 -5.90 13.24 24.69
CA ALA A 581 -6.07 13.61 26.09
C ALA A 581 -6.18 12.36 26.97
N ILE A 582 -5.44 12.34 28.09
CA ILE A 582 -5.53 11.26 29.07
C ILE A 582 -6.80 11.50 29.91
N GLY A 583 -7.70 10.51 29.92
CA GLY A 583 -8.98 10.60 30.63
C GLY A 583 -10.16 11.09 29.79
N ALA A 584 -10.02 11.20 28.46
CA ALA A 584 -11.11 11.54 27.55
C ALA A 584 -11.27 10.49 26.43
N LYS A 585 -12.47 10.42 25.83
CA LYS A 585 -12.76 9.54 24.68
C LYS A 585 -12.89 10.36 23.41
N TYR A 586 -12.43 9.81 22.29
CA TYR A 586 -12.56 10.44 20.99
C TYR A 586 -13.79 9.88 20.26
N GLU A 587 -14.75 10.74 19.92
CA GLU A 587 -15.94 10.39 19.13
C GLU A 587 -16.20 11.47 18.06
N ASN A 588 -16.44 11.07 16.80
CA ASN A 588 -16.76 11.97 15.68
C ASN A 588 -15.84 13.20 15.52
N ASN A 589 -14.52 13.00 15.64
CA ASN A 589 -13.49 14.07 15.59
C ASN A 589 -13.57 15.12 16.72
N ALA A 590 -14.24 14.80 17.83
CA ALA A 590 -14.31 15.65 19.00
C ALA A 590 -13.85 14.89 20.26
N LEU A 591 -13.32 15.65 21.23
CA LEU A 591 -12.89 15.12 22.52
C LEU A 591 -14.08 15.14 23.48
N VAL A 592 -14.51 13.98 23.95
CA VAL A 592 -15.60 13.83 24.93
C VAL A 592 -14.99 13.60 26.30
N VAL A 593 -15.23 14.54 27.21
CA VAL A 593 -14.87 14.43 28.63
C VAL A 593 -16.14 14.08 29.40
N SER A 594 -16.17 12.91 30.03
CA SER A 594 -17.37 12.47 30.76
C SER A 594 -17.58 13.31 32.02
N SER A 595 -18.83 13.48 32.44
CA SER A 595 -19.16 14.16 33.70
C SER A 595 -18.39 13.56 34.89
N GLY A 596 -17.67 14.41 35.65
CA GLY A 596 -16.87 14.01 36.79
C GLY A 596 -15.45 13.53 36.47
N GLU A 597 -15.10 13.39 35.19
CA GLU A 597 -13.74 13.05 34.75
C GLU A 597 -12.89 14.31 34.50
N THR A 598 -11.57 14.15 34.57
CA THR A 598 -10.60 15.19 34.23
C THR A 598 -9.83 14.74 33.00
N ALA A 599 -9.82 15.56 31.96
CA ALA A 599 -9.04 15.33 30.76
C ALA A 599 -7.76 16.17 30.82
N SER A 600 -6.60 15.50 30.81
CA SER A 600 -5.32 16.19 30.63
C SER A 600 -5.08 16.41 29.14
N LEU A 601 -5.09 17.67 28.72
CA LEU A 601 -4.71 18.10 27.38
C LEU A 601 -3.18 17.97 27.22
N GLN A 602 -2.69 17.91 25.98
CA GLN A 602 -1.25 17.78 25.72
C GLN A 602 -0.47 18.95 26.35
N SER A 603 0.68 18.66 26.95
CA SER A 603 1.59 19.68 27.48
C SER A 603 2.05 20.62 26.37
N ILE A 604 1.89 21.92 26.60
CA ILE A 604 2.31 22.98 25.68
C ILE A 604 3.46 23.73 26.35
N TRP A 605 4.61 23.76 25.70
CA TRP A 605 5.71 24.60 26.15
C TRP A 605 5.41 26.05 25.78
N LEU A 606 5.40 26.93 26.77
CA LEU A 606 5.11 28.34 26.59
C LEU A 606 6.23 29.18 27.22
N GLY A 607 6.69 30.20 26.49
CA GLY A 607 7.66 31.16 27.01
C GLY A 607 7.06 32.13 28.03
N ASN A 608 7.89 33.04 28.55
CA ASN A 608 7.41 34.13 29.40
C ASN A 608 6.46 35.04 28.60
N GLY A 609 5.27 35.30 29.15
CA GLY A 609 4.29 36.21 28.55
C GLY A 609 2.86 35.93 28.94
N LYS A 610 1.95 36.74 28.40
CA LYS A 610 0.50 36.55 28.52
C LYS A 610 -0.03 35.84 27.29
N TYR A 611 -0.82 34.80 27.49
CA TYR A 611 -1.45 34.02 26.42
C TYR A 611 -2.95 33.92 26.65
N LYS A 612 -3.72 34.02 25.57
CA LYS A 612 -5.15 33.78 25.50
C LYS A 612 -5.39 32.38 24.95
N ILE A 613 -5.99 31.51 25.77
CA ILE A 613 -6.44 30.17 25.41
C ILE A 613 -7.94 30.22 25.13
N THR A 614 -8.35 29.78 23.94
CA THR A 614 -9.76 29.66 23.54
C THR A 614 -10.10 28.19 23.35
N VAL A 615 -11.11 27.70 24.06
CA VAL A 615 -11.63 26.33 23.98
C VAL A 615 -13.03 26.40 23.38
N LYS A 616 -13.29 25.75 22.25
CA LYS A 616 -14.60 25.70 21.58
C LYS A 616 -15.22 24.31 21.67
N GLY A 617 -16.54 24.25 21.80
CA GLY A 617 -17.22 22.99 22.05
C GLY A 617 -18.72 23.10 22.32
N GLU A 618 -19.24 22.13 23.07
CA GLU A 618 -20.62 22.08 23.60
C GLU A 618 -20.59 21.70 25.09
N ALA A 619 -21.55 22.21 25.87
CA ALA A 619 -21.68 22.00 27.31
C ALA A 619 -20.46 22.48 28.13
N LEU A 620 -19.76 23.52 27.65
CA LEU A 620 -18.57 24.05 28.31
C LEU A 620 -18.87 24.84 29.59
N LYS A 621 -20.11 25.28 29.79
CA LYS A 621 -20.50 26.11 30.94
C LYS A 621 -20.29 25.43 32.30
N SER A 622 -20.31 24.11 32.33
CA SER A 622 -20.06 23.29 33.53
C SER A 622 -18.61 22.82 33.66
N SER A 623 -17.69 23.40 32.88
CA SER A 623 -16.29 22.99 32.84
C SER A 623 -15.35 24.03 33.46
N THR A 624 -14.24 23.57 34.00
CA THR A 624 -13.15 24.40 34.52
C THR A 624 -11.83 23.96 33.93
N LEU A 625 -10.97 24.92 33.59
CA LEU A 625 -9.62 24.68 33.09
C LEU A 625 -8.61 24.98 34.21
N LYS A 626 -7.69 24.06 34.45
CA LYS A 626 -6.61 24.20 35.43
C LYS A 626 -5.27 23.91 34.75
N ALA A 627 -4.19 24.53 35.22
CA ALA A 627 -2.85 24.06 34.90
C ALA A 627 -2.46 22.97 35.92
N THR A 628 -1.66 21.99 35.50
CA THR A 628 -1.05 21.03 36.43
C THR A 628 -0.05 21.68 37.38
N ASP A 629 0.56 22.79 36.97
CA ASP A 629 1.43 23.59 37.82
C ASP A 629 0.61 24.69 38.50
N GLU A 630 0.54 24.65 39.83
CA GLU A 630 -0.20 25.62 40.65
C GLU A 630 0.43 27.03 40.64
N SER A 631 1.66 27.17 40.14
CA SER A 631 2.34 28.47 40.01
C SER A 631 1.88 29.28 38.78
N ILE A 632 1.17 28.65 37.84
CA ILE A 632 0.65 29.30 36.63
C ILE A 632 -0.74 29.87 36.93
N ASN A 633 -0.86 31.20 36.90
CA ASN A 633 -2.13 31.86 37.15
C ASN A 633 -3.02 31.82 35.91
N ILE A 634 -4.15 31.12 35.99
CA ILE A 634 -5.18 31.11 34.96
C ILE A 634 -6.30 32.07 35.34
N VAL A 635 -6.44 33.15 34.59
CA VAL A 635 -7.55 34.10 34.70
C VAL A 635 -8.64 33.70 33.72
N VAL A 636 -9.86 33.50 34.21
CA VAL A 636 -11.03 33.26 33.36
C VAL A 636 -11.46 34.60 32.74
N ASP A 637 -11.43 34.69 31.41
CA ASP A 637 -11.90 35.88 30.68
C ASP A 637 -13.39 35.76 30.36
N SER A 638 -13.81 34.62 29.78
CA SER A 638 -15.23 34.33 29.58
C SER A 638 -15.52 32.82 29.55
N ILE A 639 -16.71 32.44 30.02
CA ILE A 639 -17.23 31.07 29.93
C ILE A 639 -18.63 31.13 29.35
N ALA A 640 -18.79 30.59 28.15
CA ALA A 640 -20.06 30.35 27.48
C ALA A 640 -20.21 28.85 27.17
N ASP A 641 -21.42 28.44 26.84
CA ASP A 641 -21.73 27.02 26.61
C ASP A 641 -21.01 26.43 25.39
N LYS A 642 -20.60 27.29 24.45
CA LYS A 642 -19.90 26.92 23.21
C LYS A 642 -18.45 27.38 23.13
N GLU A 643 -18.01 28.23 24.06
CA GLU A 643 -16.68 28.82 24.02
C GLU A 643 -16.24 29.21 25.44
N MET A 644 -15.01 28.88 25.80
CA MET A 644 -14.35 29.38 27.00
C MET A 644 -13.06 30.06 26.61
N ILE A 645 -12.79 31.20 27.24
CA ILE A 645 -11.59 32.00 27.03
C ILE A 645 -10.89 32.17 28.37
N PHE A 646 -9.61 31.83 28.38
CA PHE A 646 -8.72 31.95 29.53
C PHE A 646 -7.52 32.79 29.16
N ILE A 647 -7.00 33.56 30.11
CA ILE A 647 -5.74 34.26 30.00
C ILE A 647 -4.78 33.62 31.01
N ILE A 648 -3.62 33.19 30.53
CA ILE A 648 -2.54 32.68 31.37
C ILE A 648 -1.37 33.64 31.30
N GLU A 649 -0.75 33.89 32.45
CA GLU A 649 0.47 34.68 32.58
C GLU A 649 1.57 33.76 33.09
N ILE A 650 2.69 33.72 32.35
CA ILE A 650 3.84 32.87 32.66
C ILE A 650 5.00 33.78 32.99
N ASP A 651 5.39 33.83 34.27
CA ASP A 651 6.37 34.78 34.80
C ASP A 651 7.82 34.26 34.76
N LYS A 652 8.03 32.98 34.43
CA LYS A 652 9.35 32.33 34.36
C LYS A 652 9.60 31.74 32.97
N GLU A 653 10.85 31.70 32.53
CA GLU A 653 11.20 31.05 31.26
C GLU A 653 11.02 29.52 31.36
N GLY A 654 10.06 29.00 30.60
CA GLY A 654 10.07 27.64 30.06
C GLY A 654 9.57 26.50 30.95
N GLU A 655 8.27 26.44 31.23
CA GLU A 655 7.62 25.28 31.85
C GLU A 655 6.64 24.57 30.89
N ASP A 656 6.57 23.24 30.98
CA ASP A 656 5.57 22.44 30.27
C ASP A 656 4.20 22.64 30.94
N VAL A 657 3.35 23.43 30.32
CA VAL A 657 2.01 23.70 30.84
C VAL A 657 1.07 22.60 30.37
N THR A 658 0.69 21.70 31.27
CA THR A 658 -0.38 20.74 30.99
C THR A 658 -1.70 21.32 31.46
N LEU A 659 -2.62 21.53 30.53
CA LEU A 659 -3.94 22.03 30.82
C LEU A 659 -4.89 20.86 31.12
N GLN A 660 -5.61 20.93 32.23
CA GLN A 660 -6.59 19.94 32.65
C GLN A 660 -7.98 20.55 32.59
N LEU A 661 -8.86 19.94 31.78
CA LEU A 661 -10.26 20.30 31.75
C LEU A 661 -11.06 19.34 32.64
N GLN A 662 -11.80 19.90 33.58
CA GLN A 662 -12.68 19.15 34.49
C GLN A 662 -14.12 19.62 34.30
N THR A 663 -15.04 18.70 34.02
CA THR A 663 -16.49 18.98 33.93
C THR A 663 -17.26 18.32 35.07
N THR A 664 -18.22 19.04 35.66
CA THR A 664 -18.93 18.58 36.87
C THR A 664 -20.37 18.14 36.65
N GLU A 665 -21.06 18.63 35.62
CA GLU A 665 -22.52 18.45 35.47
C GLU A 665 -22.94 17.69 34.21
N ALA A 666 -22.17 17.78 33.12
CA ALA A 666 -22.50 17.16 31.84
C ALA A 666 -21.24 16.70 31.09
N ASN A 667 -21.42 15.79 30.13
CA ASN A 667 -20.35 15.44 29.19
C ASN A 667 -20.01 16.66 28.35
N CYS A 668 -18.74 17.06 28.39
CA CYS A 668 -18.23 18.18 27.62
C CYS A 668 -17.68 17.67 26.29
N ILE A 669 -18.07 18.31 25.18
CA ILE A 669 -17.53 18.01 23.85
C ILE A 669 -16.62 19.17 23.46
N ILE A 670 -15.34 18.90 23.28
CA ILE A 670 -14.39 19.90 22.78
C ILE A 670 -14.20 19.68 21.28
N SER A 671 -14.32 20.74 20.49
CA SER A 671 -14.16 20.73 19.04
C SER A 671 -12.87 21.41 18.55
N ASP A 672 -12.35 22.39 19.30
CA ASP A 672 -11.11 23.11 18.94
C ASP A 672 -10.47 23.76 20.18
N ILE A 673 -9.15 23.88 20.18
CA ILE A 673 -8.39 24.61 21.19
C ILE A 673 -7.34 25.47 20.49
N THR A 674 -7.37 26.76 20.79
CA THR A 674 -6.47 27.76 20.23
C THR A 674 -5.69 28.46 21.34
N VAL A 675 -4.38 28.57 21.19
CA VAL A 675 -3.53 29.38 22.07
C VAL A 675 -2.96 30.53 21.25
N SER A 676 -3.12 31.75 21.74
CA SER A 676 -2.67 32.99 21.11
C SER A 676 -1.93 33.86 22.12
N SER A 677 -0.96 34.67 21.72
CA SER A 677 -0.38 35.66 22.63
C SER A 677 -1.42 36.76 22.89
N ALA A 678 -1.50 37.24 24.13
CA ALA A 678 -2.42 38.32 24.51
C ALA A 678 -1.86 39.71 24.14
N VAL A 679 -0.76 39.79 23.38
CA VAL A 679 -0.06 41.03 23.09
C VAL A 679 -0.70 41.72 21.88
N LYS A 680 -1.81 42.45 22.12
CA LYS A 680 -2.11 43.78 21.51
C LYS A 680 -3.54 44.34 21.64
N GLU A 681 -4.50 43.73 22.32
CA GLU A 681 -5.89 44.24 22.29
C GLU A 681 -6.53 44.74 23.60
N TYR A 682 -5.80 44.83 24.72
CA TYR A 682 -6.40 45.29 25.99
C TYR A 682 -5.87 46.61 26.58
N GLU A 683 -4.88 47.26 25.96
CA GLU A 683 -4.40 48.58 26.41
C GLU A 683 -5.22 49.77 25.88
N SER A 684 -6.28 49.56 25.09
CA SER A 684 -7.14 50.65 24.60
C SER A 684 -8.47 50.82 25.36
N LEU A 685 -8.63 50.21 26.54
CA LEU A 685 -9.84 50.36 27.38
C LEU A 685 -9.57 50.88 28.81
N ALA A 686 -8.40 51.45 29.03
CA ALA A 686 -8.10 52.25 30.23
C ALA A 686 -7.50 53.60 29.82
N ALA A 687 -8.33 54.47 29.24
CA ALA A 687 -8.15 55.91 29.20
C ALA A 687 -9.42 56.57 29.73
#